data_AF-A0A930QG28-F1
#
_entry.id   AF-A0A930QG28-F1
#
_cell.length_a   1.000
_cell.length_b   1.000
_cell.length_c   1.000
_cell.angle_alpha   90.00
_cell.angle_beta   90.00
_cell.angle_gamma   90.00
#
_symmetry.space_group_name_H-M   'P 1'
#
loop_
_entity.id
_entity.type
_entity.pdbx_description
1 polymer ?
#
loop_
_entity_poly.entity_id
_entity_poly.type
_entity_poly.pdbx_seq_one_letter_code
_entity_poly.pdbx_strand_id
1 'polypeptide(L)'
;FLLLTATPHNGKEEDFQLFMSLIDPDRFEGAARSGTQAVDVSDVMRRLVKEDLLKFDGTPLFPERRAYTVNYDLSPMEEKLYAEVTSYVQEQFNRADQLDKERRTTVGFALTILQRRLASSPEAIYQSLRRRRERMEQRLAEEQIGRRATAYSISASDDYDDDDLPAAEMEDTEERVVDQASAAQTIAELEAEIRMLKNLEHMADSVRQSGTDRKWDELSKLLQDDATMFEGDGTREKLIIFTEHRDTLRYLTDKIRSLLGREEAVVTIHGGMLRDDRRKVEELFKQDKEVRILIATDAAGEGINLQRAHLMVNYDLPWNPNRLEQRFGRIHRIGQTEVCHLWNLVSKETREGMVFQRLFDKLEQEREALHGKVFDVLGKLTFENRPLRDLLIEAIRYGNRQEVRDRLNQVVDTSLDRAELQKLLDENALTEDTMDVHSVTAIRSDMERMEARRLQPYFIESFFLAAFRRLGGKIHARENGRYEITSVPFAVRNRDCQIGTGESVLRRYERVTFDKAYCAVQGQAAAVLIAPGHPLLEAVIDLVRERSMDVMKRGTIFVDENDAGTDARLLFYIEDAVQDGVPLPGGGRRIISKHIHFVEIRADGSAANAGYAPYLDYRAPQPEEAEPIRTFLAGQDWLSRDVEGLARSYAVRALIPTHLKEIRERRTARIDKTIKAVKERLTAEIQYWDYRAGELREKEAAGKTNAGLNAQKAAQRAEELSARMQRRLAELDMEKRIAPTAPIVVGGALIIPRGRLSMLMGRVESMTVDPAARSAVEQAAMNAVMDIERSLGYLPRDVSAEKVGYDVESEIPMHLRASGDAPLRFIEVKGRRADAATVTVTKNEILTAFNKPEEYILALVAVDGTRTRTTYLQRPFRERPDFAATSVNYDIKELMDGATVLLQR
;
A
#
# COMPACT_ATOMS: atom_id res chain seq x y z
N PHE A 1 12.25 -6.94 9.55
CA PHE A 1 10.88 -6.57 9.96
C PHE A 1 10.33 -5.56 8.96
N LEU A 2 9.01 -5.54 8.74
CA LEU A 2 8.33 -4.50 7.97
C LEU A 2 7.37 -3.81 8.93
N LEU A 3 7.53 -2.50 9.12
CA LEU A 3 6.62 -1.69 9.92
C LEU A 3 5.67 -0.96 8.96
N LEU A 4 4.37 -0.96 9.28
CA LEU A 4 3.34 -0.27 8.52
C LEU A 4 2.58 0.65 9.48
N THR A 5 2.58 1.95 9.20
CA THR A 5 1.80 2.94 9.95
C THR A 5 1.12 3.90 8.99
N ALA A 6 -0.07 4.36 9.36
CA ALA A 6 -0.82 5.39 8.64
C ALA A 6 -0.70 6.77 9.30
N THR A 7 -0.26 6.83 10.56
CA THR A 7 -0.05 8.08 11.28
C THR A 7 1.42 8.48 11.24
N PRO A 8 1.71 9.78 11.03
CA PRO A 8 3.05 10.28 11.18
C PRO A 8 3.53 10.15 12.64
N HIS A 9 4.85 10.16 12.85
CA HIS A 9 5.41 10.18 14.20
C HIS A 9 4.95 11.45 14.95
N ASN A 10 4.76 11.34 16.26
CA ASN A 10 4.24 12.39 17.17
C ASN A 10 5.15 13.63 17.34
N GLY A 11 6.17 13.81 16.50
CA GLY A 11 7.18 14.87 16.58
C GLY A 11 8.25 14.66 17.66
N LYS A 12 8.14 13.63 18.51
CA LYS A 12 9.19 13.28 19.49
C LYS A 12 10.24 12.41 18.80
N GLU A 13 11.42 13.00 18.58
CA GLU A 13 12.53 12.34 17.90
C GLU A 13 13.02 11.08 18.64
N GLU A 14 12.96 11.07 19.97
CA GLU A 14 13.36 9.91 20.80
C GLU A 14 12.47 8.69 20.53
N ASP A 15 11.14 8.87 20.50
CA ASP A 15 10.18 7.79 20.20
C ASP A 15 10.35 7.29 18.77
N PHE A 16 10.55 8.20 17.83
CA PHE A 16 10.78 7.86 16.42
C PHE A 16 12.05 7.00 16.26
N GLN A 17 13.13 7.34 16.95
CA GLN A 17 14.37 6.55 16.96
C GLN A 17 14.17 5.15 17.55
N LEU A 18 13.39 5.02 18.62
CA LEU A 18 13.04 3.72 19.19
C LEU A 18 12.29 2.85 18.18
N PHE A 19 11.33 3.40 17.43
CA PHE A 19 10.67 2.65 16.35
C PHE A 19 11.64 2.24 15.25
N MET A 20 12.51 3.14 14.81
CA MET A 20 13.51 2.84 13.78
C MET A 20 14.53 1.80 14.25
N SER A 21 14.82 1.72 15.55
CA SER A 21 15.71 0.70 16.12
C SER A 21 15.19 -0.74 15.93
N LEU A 22 13.87 -0.92 15.80
CA LEU A 22 13.29 -2.23 15.45
C LEU A 22 13.62 -2.65 14.01
N ILE A 23 13.93 -1.70 13.12
CA ILE A 23 14.31 -1.94 11.73
C ILE A 23 15.81 -2.19 11.62
N ASP A 24 16.63 -1.26 12.13
CA ASP A 24 18.09 -1.40 12.18
C ASP A 24 18.63 -0.80 13.48
N PRO A 25 18.88 -1.63 14.51
CA PRO A 25 19.28 -1.12 15.81
C PRO A 25 20.68 -0.51 15.78
N ASP A 26 21.55 -0.89 14.83
CA ASP A 26 22.91 -0.34 14.73
C ASP A 26 22.93 1.08 14.14
N ARG A 27 21.88 1.44 13.38
CA ARG A 27 21.70 2.80 12.84
C ARG A 27 20.95 3.72 13.79
N PHE A 28 20.00 3.18 14.56
CA PHE A 28 18.96 4.00 15.21
C PHE A 28 18.86 3.85 16.74
N GLU A 29 19.39 2.80 17.36
CA GLU A 29 19.30 2.60 18.82
C GLU A 29 20.09 3.67 19.60
N GLY A 30 19.63 4.02 20.80
CA GLY A 30 20.22 5.04 21.68
C GLY A 30 19.58 6.42 21.51
N ALA A 31 20.08 7.44 22.21
CA ALA A 31 19.58 8.82 22.08
C ALA A 31 20.46 9.60 21.09
N ALA A 32 19.91 10.40 20.17
CA ALA A 32 20.73 11.27 19.30
C ALA A 32 21.58 12.24 20.13
N ARG A 33 22.91 12.01 20.17
CA ARG A 33 23.86 12.84 20.92
C ARG A 33 24.68 13.80 20.04
N SER A 34 24.60 13.66 18.71
CA SER A 34 25.20 14.57 17.74
C SER A 34 24.14 15.56 17.24
N GLY A 35 24.45 16.86 17.24
CA GLY A 35 23.48 17.95 17.16
C GLY A 35 22.65 18.04 15.88
N THR A 36 21.41 18.53 16.03
CA THR A 36 20.50 19.19 15.06
C THR A 36 20.24 18.57 13.68
N GLN A 37 20.93 17.51 13.27
CA GLN A 37 20.69 16.87 11.98
C GLN A 37 19.71 15.71 12.15
N ALA A 38 18.53 15.84 11.53
CA ALA A 38 17.54 14.78 11.46
C ALA A 38 18.16 13.50 10.89
N VAL A 39 17.80 12.35 11.43
CA VAL A 39 18.31 11.07 10.98
C VAL A 39 17.81 10.79 9.55
N ASP A 40 18.72 10.53 8.61
CA ASP A 40 18.35 10.21 7.24
C ASP A 40 17.73 8.80 7.15
N VAL A 41 16.42 8.77 6.93
CA VAL A 41 15.58 7.57 6.82
C VAL A 41 15.10 7.28 5.40
N SER A 42 15.51 8.06 4.40
CA SER A 42 15.00 7.97 3.01
C SER A 42 15.21 6.61 2.33
N ASP A 43 16.15 5.77 2.82
CA ASP A 43 16.42 4.44 2.27
C ASP A 43 15.69 3.29 3.01
N VAL A 44 15.03 3.59 4.13
CA VAL A 44 14.36 2.59 5.00
C VAL A 44 12.89 2.91 5.24
N MET A 45 12.50 4.17 5.15
CA MET A 45 11.13 4.64 5.33
C MET A 45 10.62 5.20 4.01
N ARG A 46 9.40 4.81 3.65
CA ARG A 46 8.66 5.41 2.54
C ARG A 46 7.36 5.98 3.07
N ARG A 47 7.17 7.28 2.91
CA ARG A 47 5.92 7.98 3.23
C ARG A 47 5.32 8.50 1.94
N LEU A 48 4.02 8.30 1.77
CA LEU A 48 3.25 8.82 0.64
C LEU A 48 2.07 9.59 1.20
N VAL A 49 1.88 10.82 0.72
CA VAL A 49 0.80 11.73 1.11
C VAL A 49 -0.27 11.70 0.04
N LYS A 50 -1.55 11.64 0.43
CA LYS A 50 -2.66 11.37 -0.51
C LYS A 50 -2.82 12.47 -1.56
N GLU A 51 -2.53 13.69 -1.15
CA GLU A 51 -2.61 14.94 -1.89
C GLU A 51 -1.60 14.97 -3.03
N ASP A 52 -0.44 14.33 -2.85
CA ASP A 52 0.63 14.24 -3.84
C ASP A 52 0.56 12.92 -4.65
N LEU A 53 -0.37 12.03 -4.32
CA LEU A 53 -0.59 10.82 -5.08
C LEU A 53 -1.43 11.12 -6.32
N LEU A 54 -0.80 10.95 -7.47
CA LEU A 54 -1.44 11.08 -8.77
C LEU A 54 -1.80 9.71 -9.33
N LYS A 55 -2.90 9.67 -10.07
CA LYS A 55 -3.13 8.62 -11.07
C LYS A 55 -2.10 8.80 -12.20
N PHE A 56 -1.94 7.76 -13.00
CA PHE A 56 -0.99 7.77 -14.11
C PHE A 56 -1.31 8.83 -15.18
N ASP A 57 -2.56 9.29 -15.25
CA ASP A 57 -3.02 10.37 -16.13
C ASP A 57 -2.68 11.79 -15.61
N GLY A 58 -2.03 11.88 -14.45
CA GLY A 58 -1.66 13.14 -13.79
C GLY A 58 -2.78 13.75 -12.95
N THR A 59 -3.98 13.16 -12.91
CA THR A 59 -5.07 13.61 -12.03
C THR A 59 -4.86 13.10 -10.60
N PRO A 60 -5.38 13.79 -9.57
CA PRO A 60 -5.30 13.32 -8.19
C PRO A 60 -5.91 11.92 -8.01
N LEU A 61 -5.19 11.03 -7.31
CA LEU A 61 -5.67 9.68 -7.00
C LEU A 61 -6.86 9.71 -6.04
N PHE A 62 -6.87 10.68 -5.13
CA PHE A 62 -7.91 10.86 -4.14
C PHE A 62 -8.82 12.04 -4.52
N PRO A 63 -10.14 11.89 -4.31
CA PRO A 63 -11.08 12.99 -4.51
C PRO A 63 -10.90 14.08 -3.45
N GLU A 64 -11.47 15.25 -3.73
CA GLU A 64 -11.45 16.42 -2.84
C GLU A 64 -12.05 16.08 -1.47
N ARG A 65 -11.52 16.71 -0.41
CA ARG A 65 -12.07 16.66 0.95
C ARG A 65 -12.69 18.00 1.32
N ARG A 66 -13.87 17.97 1.93
CA ARG A 66 -14.53 19.17 2.45
C ARG A 66 -14.94 18.96 3.90
N ALA A 67 -14.37 19.75 4.79
CA ALA A 67 -14.72 19.77 6.20
C ALA A 67 -15.55 21.02 6.51
N TYR A 68 -16.63 20.84 7.26
CA TYR A 68 -17.57 21.89 7.65
C TYR A 68 -17.73 21.88 9.18
N THR A 69 -17.76 23.07 9.78
CA THR A 69 -18.08 23.23 11.20
C THR A 69 -19.54 23.65 11.33
N VAL A 70 -20.36 22.79 11.94
CA VAL A 70 -21.77 23.07 12.24
C VAL A 70 -21.85 23.63 13.64
N ASN A 71 -21.87 24.97 13.73
CA ASN A 71 -21.95 25.69 14.99
C ASN A 71 -23.39 25.75 15.49
N TYR A 72 -23.59 25.52 16.79
CA TYR A 72 -24.90 25.65 17.43
C TYR A 72 -24.82 26.30 18.82
N ASP A 73 -25.95 26.85 19.24
CA ASP A 73 -26.14 27.52 20.53
C ASP A 73 -26.94 26.59 21.45
N LEU A 74 -26.56 26.54 22.73
CA LEU A 74 -27.22 25.72 23.74
C LEU A 74 -28.60 26.29 24.04
N SER A 75 -29.55 25.42 24.37
CA SER A 75 -30.82 25.87 24.95
C SER A 75 -30.59 26.42 26.36
N PRO A 76 -31.48 27.26 26.91
CA PRO A 76 -31.35 27.78 28.27
C PRO A 76 -31.23 26.69 29.35
N MET A 77 -31.84 25.51 29.12
CA MET A 77 -31.73 24.37 30.02
C MET A 77 -30.37 23.68 29.91
N GLU A 78 -29.85 23.49 28.69
CA GLU A 78 -28.52 22.93 28.44
C GLU A 78 -27.42 23.86 28.95
N GLU A 79 -27.53 25.17 28.74
CA GLU A 79 -26.57 26.17 29.23
C GLU A 79 -26.49 26.12 30.76
N LYS A 80 -27.64 26.06 31.43
CA LYS A 80 -27.70 25.95 32.90
C LYS A 80 -27.09 24.64 33.39
N LEU A 81 -27.40 23.51 32.75
CA LEU A 81 -26.79 22.22 33.08
C LEU A 81 -25.28 22.26 32.87
N TYR A 82 -24.82 22.84 31.77
CA TYR A 82 -23.41 22.97 31.43
C TYR A 82 -22.67 23.78 32.48
N ALA A 83 -23.21 24.93 32.89
CA ALA A 83 -22.61 25.79 33.91
C ALA A 83 -22.49 25.09 35.29
N GLU A 84 -23.54 24.39 35.73
CA GLU A 84 -23.55 23.69 37.02
C GLU A 84 -22.60 22.48 37.03
N VAL A 85 -22.61 21.66 35.97
CA VAL A 85 -21.69 20.51 35.86
C VAL A 85 -20.25 20.98 35.73
N THR A 86 -19.98 22.01 34.93
CA THR A 86 -18.63 22.59 34.80
C THR A 86 -18.15 23.14 36.14
N SER A 87 -19.02 23.80 36.91
CA SER A 87 -18.68 24.30 38.25
C SER A 87 -18.35 23.16 39.22
N TYR A 88 -19.15 22.09 39.21
CA TYR A 88 -18.85 20.88 39.97
C TYR A 88 -17.49 20.27 39.57
N VAL A 89 -17.22 20.13 38.27
CA VAL A 89 -15.94 19.61 37.76
C VAL A 89 -14.77 20.48 38.24
N GLN A 90 -14.89 21.81 38.14
CA GLN A 90 -13.86 22.75 38.62
C GLN A 90 -13.58 22.62 40.12
N GLU A 91 -14.62 22.56 40.95
CA GLU A 91 -14.48 22.39 42.40
C GLU A 91 -13.80 21.06 42.74
N GLN A 92 -14.20 19.97 42.09
CA GLN A 92 -13.60 18.66 42.32
C GLN A 92 -12.14 18.60 41.83
N PHE A 93 -11.79 19.27 40.73
CA PHE A 93 -10.40 19.41 40.29
C PHE A 93 -9.54 20.13 41.33
N ASN A 94 -10.04 21.24 41.88
CA ASN A 94 -9.32 22.01 42.90
C ASN A 94 -9.15 21.22 44.20
N ARG A 95 -10.09 20.36 44.55
CA ARG A 95 -9.96 19.42 45.68
C ARG A 95 -8.99 18.28 45.39
N ALA A 96 -9.04 17.72 44.18
CA ALA A 96 -8.15 16.64 43.75
C ALA A 96 -6.67 17.06 43.76
N ASP A 97 -6.38 18.34 43.52
CA ASP A 97 -5.03 18.91 43.63
C ASP A 97 -4.43 18.83 45.05
N GLN A 98 -5.26 18.61 46.08
CA GLN A 98 -4.84 18.42 47.48
C GLN A 98 -4.63 16.95 47.86
N LEU A 99 -4.84 16.01 46.91
CA LEU A 99 -4.65 14.57 47.11
C LEU A 99 -3.24 14.12 46.71
N ASP A 100 -2.89 12.89 47.11
CA ASP A 100 -1.68 12.21 46.64
C ASP A 100 -1.67 12.06 45.12
N LYS A 101 -0.47 12.02 44.53
CA LYS A 101 -0.24 12.05 43.06
C LYS A 101 -1.11 11.06 42.28
N GLU A 102 -1.17 9.80 42.69
CA GLU A 102 -1.92 8.74 42.01
C GLU A 102 -3.44 8.98 42.05
N ARG A 103 -3.98 9.44 43.18
CA ARG A 103 -5.41 9.77 43.33
C ARG A 103 -5.77 11.02 42.57
N ARG A 104 -4.89 12.03 42.55
CA ARG A 104 -5.07 13.26 41.77
C ARG A 104 -5.23 12.94 40.28
N THR A 105 -4.37 12.09 39.71
CA THR A 105 -4.43 11.68 38.30
C THR A 105 -5.74 10.94 38.00
N THR A 106 -6.10 9.96 38.83
CA THR A 106 -7.31 9.15 38.65
C THR A 106 -8.60 9.98 38.70
N VAL A 107 -8.70 10.88 39.70
CA VAL A 107 -9.86 11.79 39.83
C VAL A 107 -9.88 12.81 38.70
N GLY A 108 -8.74 13.39 38.34
CA GLY A 108 -8.64 14.32 37.22
C GLY A 108 -9.07 13.69 35.88
N PHE A 109 -8.69 12.43 35.65
CA PHE A 109 -9.12 11.67 34.48
C PHE A 109 -10.64 11.45 34.45
N ALA A 110 -11.22 10.97 35.56
CA ALA A 110 -12.67 10.77 35.67
C ALA A 110 -13.49 12.05 35.45
N LEU A 111 -13.01 13.19 35.98
CA LEU A 111 -13.66 14.49 35.80
C LEU A 111 -13.56 14.99 34.35
N THR A 112 -12.44 14.73 33.68
CA THR A 112 -12.26 15.05 32.25
C THR A 112 -13.26 14.27 31.39
N ILE A 113 -13.46 12.99 31.66
CA ILE A 113 -14.45 12.16 30.94
C ILE A 113 -15.87 12.65 31.21
N LEU A 114 -16.19 13.03 32.46
CA LEU A 114 -17.50 13.58 32.79
C LEU A 114 -17.80 14.85 31.97
N GLN A 115 -16.81 15.73 31.82
CA GLN A 115 -16.92 16.93 30.99
C GLN A 115 -17.08 16.59 29.49
N ARG A 116 -16.33 15.61 28.97
CA ARG A 116 -16.50 15.14 27.57
C ARG A 116 -17.91 14.59 27.32
N ARG A 117 -18.45 13.83 28.27
CA ARG A 117 -19.81 13.28 28.18
C ARG A 117 -20.90 14.34 28.24
N LEU A 118 -20.69 15.42 29.00
CA LEU A 118 -21.57 16.60 29.03
C LEU A 118 -21.67 17.27 27.65
N ALA A 119 -20.54 17.43 26.95
CA ALA A 119 -20.53 18.00 25.61
C ALA A 119 -21.05 17.03 24.52
N SER A 120 -21.21 15.74 24.85
CA SER A 120 -21.63 14.71 23.90
C SER A 120 -23.14 14.68 23.70
N SER A 121 -23.91 14.26 24.72
CA SER A 121 -25.37 14.24 24.68
C SER A 121 -26.01 14.30 26.08
N PRO A 122 -27.27 14.79 26.20
CA PRO A 122 -28.01 14.77 27.46
C PRO A 122 -28.15 13.37 28.08
N GLU A 123 -28.29 12.33 27.25
CA GLU A 123 -28.36 10.93 27.70
C GLU A 123 -27.02 10.48 28.30
N ALA A 124 -25.89 10.79 27.66
CA ALA A 124 -24.57 10.37 28.14
C ALA A 124 -24.22 10.97 29.50
N ILE A 125 -24.50 12.26 29.72
CA ILE A 125 -24.23 12.91 31.00
C ILE A 125 -25.18 12.43 32.10
N TYR A 126 -26.46 12.22 31.78
CA TYR A 126 -27.43 11.66 32.72
C TYR A 126 -26.98 10.29 33.23
N GLN A 127 -26.61 9.37 32.32
CA GLN A 127 -26.16 8.03 32.70
C GLN A 127 -24.87 8.05 33.53
N SER A 128 -23.97 8.99 33.28
CA SER A 128 -22.74 9.14 34.07
C SER A 128 -23.00 9.69 35.46
N LEU A 129 -23.82 10.73 35.59
CA LEU A 129 -24.18 11.29 36.90
C LEU A 129 -24.92 10.27 37.76
N ARG A 130 -25.85 9.51 37.16
CA ARG A 130 -26.58 8.44 37.82
C ARG A 130 -25.65 7.34 38.33
N ARG A 131 -24.79 6.77 37.46
CA ARG A 131 -23.84 5.71 37.85
C ARG A 131 -22.88 6.17 38.93
N ARG A 132 -22.35 7.39 38.80
CA ARG A 132 -21.47 8.00 39.79
C ARG A 132 -22.18 8.18 41.13
N ARG A 133 -23.42 8.68 41.15
CA ARG A 133 -24.23 8.78 42.37
C ARG A 133 -24.44 7.42 43.04
N GLU A 134 -24.90 6.42 42.28
CA GLU A 134 -25.17 5.08 42.80
C GLU A 134 -23.90 4.46 43.43
N ARG A 135 -22.74 4.64 42.80
CA ARG A 135 -21.44 4.20 43.34
C ARG A 135 -21.05 4.94 44.62
N MET A 136 -21.25 6.26 44.67
CA MET A 136 -20.95 7.03 45.88
C MET A 136 -21.89 6.66 47.04
N GLU A 137 -23.17 6.40 46.78
CA GLU A 137 -24.11 5.88 47.79
C GLU A 137 -23.70 4.51 48.31
N GLN A 138 -23.25 3.61 47.43
CA GLN A 138 -22.72 2.31 47.84
C GLN A 138 -21.47 2.47 48.73
N ARG A 139 -20.54 3.34 48.35
CA ARG A 139 -19.33 3.63 49.13
C ARG A 139 -19.65 4.24 50.50
N LEU A 140 -20.63 5.15 50.56
CA LEU A 140 -21.14 5.71 51.82
C LEU A 140 -21.64 4.60 52.75
N ALA A 141 -22.44 3.67 52.21
CA ALA A 141 -22.96 2.54 52.98
C ALA A 141 -21.84 1.62 53.48
N GLU A 142 -20.82 1.36 52.66
CA GLU A 142 -19.66 0.55 53.05
C GLU A 142 -18.81 1.20 54.15
N GLU A 143 -18.54 2.51 54.05
CA GLU A 143 -17.81 3.28 55.07
C GLU A 143 -18.59 3.37 56.39
N GLN A 144 -19.93 3.52 56.34
CA GLN A 144 -20.80 3.52 57.53
C GLN A 144 -20.85 2.16 58.24
N ILE A 145 -20.69 1.05 57.51
CA ILE A 145 -20.69 -0.32 58.05
C ILE A 145 -19.31 -0.74 58.56
N GLY A 146 -18.27 0.09 58.40
CA GLY A 146 -16.91 -0.19 58.87
C GLY A 146 -16.21 -1.32 58.11
N ARG A 147 -16.77 -1.77 56.99
CA ARG A 147 -16.10 -2.69 56.06
C ARG A 147 -15.17 -1.87 55.20
N ARG A 148 -13.87 -1.86 55.52
CA ARG A 148 -12.85 -1.40 54.56
C ARG A 148 -12.95 -2.27 53.31
N ALA A 149 -13.49 -1.72 52.24
CA ALA A 149 -13.44 -2.34 50.93
C ALA A 149 -11.98 -2.60 50.57
N THR A 150 -11.68 -3.82 50.14
CA THR A 150 -10.43 -4.15 49.47
C THR A 150 -10.32 -3.22 48.26
N ALA A 151 -9.44 -2.22 48.35
CA ALA A 151 -9.17 -1.33 47.24
C ALA A 151 -8.55 -2.17 46.12
N TYR A 152 -9.34 -2.52 45.11
CA TYR A 152 -8.79 -2.84 43.80
C TYR A 152 -8.21 -1.53 43.26
N SER A 153 -6.95 -1.27 43.55
CA SER A 153 -6.20 -0.20 42.91
C SER A 153 -5.96 -0.62 41.47
N ILE A 154 -6.71 -0.03 40.53
CA ILE A 154 -6.22 0.06 39.16
C ILE A 154 -5.05 1.03 39.25
N SER A 155 -3.82 0.53 39.08
CA SER A 155 -2.67 1.41 38.99
C SER A 155 -2.78 2.19 37.69
N ALA A 156 -3.31 3.41 37.75
CA ALA A 156 -3.08 4.41 36.72
C ALA A 156 -1.60 4.80 36.83
N SER A 157 -0.72 3.99 36.26
CA SER A 157 0.70 4.32 36.23
C SER A 157 0.88 5.61 35.43
N ASP A 158 1.71 6.51 35.95
CA ASP A 158 2.03 7.81 35.34
C ASP A 158 2.67 7.73 33.93
N ASP A 159 2.96 6.51 33.44
CA ASP A 159 3.60 6.23 32.14
C ASP A 159 2.62 5.71 31.07
N TYR A 160 1.32 5.60 31.35
CA TYR A 160 0.34 5.20 30.34
C TYR A 160 -0.16 6.43 29.59
N ASP A 161 0.44 6.72 28.44
CA ASP A 161 -0.14 7.65 27.48
C ASP A 161 -1.46 7.06 26.98
N ASP A 162 -2.56 7.75 27.24
CA ASP A 162 -3.93 7.36 26.85
C ASP A 162 -4.05 7.17 25.31
N ASP A 163 -3.11 7.78 24.57
CA ASP A 163 -2.97 7.66 23.13
C ASP A 163 -2.39 6.31 22.65
N ASP A 164 -1.74 5.52 23.51
CA ASP A 164 -1.13 4.21 23.17
C ASP A 164 -2.05 3.01 23.45
N LEU A 165 -3.17 3.21 24.16
CA LEU A 165 -4.14 2.16 24.43
C LEU A 165 -5.01 1.90 23.19
N PRO A 166 -5.30 0.63 22.85
CA PRO A 166 -6.31 0.31 21.85
C PRO A 166 -7.63 0.99 22.21
N ALA A 167 -8.28 1.64 21.24
CA ALA A 167 -9.47 2.45 21.50
C ALA A 167 -10.61 1.67 22.21
N ALA A 168 -10.69 0.34 22.02
CA ALA A 168 -11.62 -0.52 22.74
C ALA A 168 -11.28 -0.73 24.22
N GLU A 169 -10.00 -0.86 24.56
CA GLU A 169 -9.57 -0.94 25.96
C GLU A 169 -9.76 0.39 26.66
N MET A 170 -9.52 1.49 25.95
CA MET A 170 -9.75 2.85 26.42
C MET A 170 -11.25 3.09 26.73
N GLU A 171 -12.16 2.76 25.81
CA GLU A 171 -13.62 2.87 26.01
C GLU A 171 -14.09 2.11 27.27
N ASP A 172 -13.59 0.89 27.49
CA ASP A 172 -13.87 0.08 28.69
C ASP A 172 -13.29 0.71 29.97
N THR A 173 -12.11 1.31 29.88
CA THR A 173 -11.42 1.92 31.03
C THR A 173 -12.09 3.23 31.42
N GLU A 174 -12.46 4.06 30.44
CA GLU A 174 -13.24 5.29 30.64
C GLU A 174 -14.56 4.99 31.38
N GLU A 175 -15.31 3.97 30.97
CA GLU A 175 -16.54 3.57 31.64
C GLU A 175 -16.32 3.12 33.09
N ARG A 176 -15.19 2.44 33.39
CA ARG A 176 -14.90 1.94 34.74
C ARG A 176 -14.39 3.03 35.68
N VAL A 177 -13.56 3.95 35.20
CA VAL A 177 -12.86 4.96 36.03
C VAL A 177 -13.78 6.10 36.44
N VAL A 178 -14.71 6.54 35.57
CA VAL A 178 -15.71 7.57 35.88
C VAL A 178 -16.49 7.26 37.16
N ASP A 179 -16.76 5.97 37.36
CA ASP A 179 -17.58 5.47 38.45
C ASP A 179 -16.82 5.29 39.78
N GLN A 180 -15.47 5.22 39.78
CA GLN A 180 -14.67 4.85 40.97
C GLN A 180 -13.98 6.04 41.64
N ALA A 181 -13.72 7.12 40.91
CA ALA A 181 -12.89 8.22 41.40
C ALA A 181 -13.70 9.29 42.14
N SER A 182 -13.43 9.47 43.44
CA SER A 182 -13.95 10.60 44.24
C SER A 182 -12.82 11.32 44.96
N ALA A 183 -12.95 12.65 45.06
CA ALA A 183 -12.04 13.49 45.82
C ALA A 183 -12.41 13.60 47.31
N ALA A 184 -13.55 13.04 47.74
CA ALA A 184 -14.01 13.13 49.12
C ALA A 184 -13.09 12.35 50.07
N GLN A 185 -12.63 13.02 51.13
CA GLN A 185 -11.81 12.45 52.19
C GLN A 185 -12.63 12.10 53.44
N THR A 186 -13.81 12.71 53.61
CA THR A 186 -14.67 12.53 54.79
C THR A 186 -16.09 12.09 54.40
N ILE A 187 -16.77 11.40 55.32
CA ILE A 187 -18.17 11.00 55.15
C ILE A 187 -19.06 12.23 54.86
N ALA A 188 -18.83 13.35 55.55
CA ALA A 188 -19.58 14.59 55.35
C ALA A 188 -19.36 15.19 53.95
N GLU A 189 -18.14 15.11 53.41
CA GLU A 189 -17.86 15.52 52.03
C GLU A 189 -18.53 14.60 51.02
N LEU A 190 -18.54 13.29 51.27
CA LEU A 190 -19.14 12.30 50.39
C LEU A 190 -20.67 12.43 50.36
N GLU A 191 -21.31 12.72 51.50
CA GLU A 191 -22.74 13.06 51.59
C GLU A 191 -23.07 14.38 50.87
N ALA A 192 -22.20 15.38 50.95
CA ALA A 192 -22.35 16.63 50.20
C ALA A 192 -22.21 16.40 48.69
N GLU A 193 -21.25 15.58 48.26
CA GLU A 193 -21.05 15.19 46.87
C GLU A 193 -22.29 14.45 46.32
N ILE A 194 -22.83 13.47 47.06
CA ILE A 194 -24.05 12.75 46.66
C ILE A 194 -25.24 13.70 46.49
N ARG A 195 -25.41 14.70 47.36
CA ARG A 195 -26.48 15.70 47.23
C ARG A 195 -26.32 16.54 45.97
N MET A 196 -25.09 16.97 45.65
CA MET A 196 -24.81 17.69 44.41
C MET A 196 -25.09 16.81 43.18
N LEU A 197 -24.63 15.56 43.18
CA LEU A 197 -24.87 14.61 42.09
C LEU A 197 -26.36 14.34 41.86
N LYS A 198 -27.18 14.25 42.91
CA LYS A 198 -28.65 14.14 42.80
C LYS A 198 -29.27 15.33 42.09
N ASN A 199 -28.83 16.55 42.42
CA ASN A 199 -29.34 17.76 41.77
C ASN A 199 -28.93 17.79 40.30
N LEU A 200 -27.67 17.49 39.99
CA LEU A 200 -27.17 17.44 38.61
C LEU A 200 -27.88 16.35 37.77
N GLU A 201 -28.10 15.17 38.35
CA GLU A 201 -28.85 14.08 37.69
C GLU A 201 -30.28 14.52 37.36
N HIS A 202 -30.95 15.19 38.30
CA HIS A 202 -32.31 15.70 38.08
C HIS A 202 -32.36 16.78 36.98
N MET A 203 -31.37 17.67 36.94
CA MET A 203 -31.24 18.66 35.86
C MET A 203 -30.99 17.98 34.51
N ALA A 204 -30.09 17.00 34.45
CA ALA A 204 -29.80 16.25 33.23
C ALA A 204 -31.04 15.49 32.72
N ASP A 205 -31.79 14.85 33.61
CA ASP A 205 -33.04 14.17 33.24
C ASP A 205 -34.11 15.16 32.79
N SER A 206 -34.18 16.36 33.38
CA SER A 206 -35.11 17.41 32.94
C SER A 206 -34.81 17.88 31.52
N VAL A 207 -33.53 18.06 31.16
CA VAL A 207 -33.11 18.40 29.78
C VAL A 207 -33.39 17.25 28.82
N ARG A 208 -33.14 16.02 29.25
CA ARG A 208 -33.41 14.82 28.45
C ARG A 208 -34.90 14.65 28.14
N GLN A 209 -35.76 14.91 29.13
CA GLN A 209 -37.21 14.81 29.01
C GLN A 209 -37.85 15.98 28.25
N SER A 210 -37.24 17.17 28.25
CA SER A 210 -37.76 18.31 27.48
C SER A 210 -37.73 18.06 25.98
N GLY A 211 -36.86 17.16 25.52
CA GLY A 211 -36.67 16.83 24.09
C GLY A 211 -36.01 17.95 23.28
N THR A 212 -35.57 19.03 23.95
CA THR A 212 -34.88 20.18 23.35
C THR A 212 -33.37 19.96 23.43
N ASP A 213 -32.85 19.13 22.53
CA ASP A 213 -31.41 18.90 22.34
C ASP A 213 -30.98 19.65 21.08
N ARG A 214 -30.29 20.78 21.26
CA ARG A 214 -29.94 21.66 20.12
C ARG A 214 -28.95 20.99 19.17
N LYS A 215 -28.10 20.11 19.69
CA LYS A 215 -27.14 19.36 18.89
C LYS A 215 -27.84 18.32 18.02
N TRP A 216 -28.81 17.61 18.58
CA TRP A 216 -29.72 16.74 17.84
C TRP A 216 -30.52 17.51 16.79
N ASP A 217 -31.03 18.70 17.12
CA ASP A 217 -31.79 19.51 16.16
C ASP A 217 -30.96 19.86 14.93
N GLU A 218 -29.71 20.27 15.10
CA GLU A 218 -28.82 20.58 13.97
C GLU A 218 -28.45 19.32 13.18
N LEU A 219 -28.22 18.17 13.83
CA LEU A 219 -28.04 16.91 13.13
C LEU A 219 -29.31 16.54 12.34
N SER A 220 -30.49 16.72 12.92
CA SER A 220 -31.78 16.41 12.30
C SER A 220 -32.03 17.30 11.08
N LYS A 221 -31.73 18.60 11.16
CA LYS A 221 -31.78 19.52 10.01
C LYS A 221 -30.78 19.10 8.94
N LEU A 222 -29.54 18.81 9.31
CA LEU A 222 -28.52 18.32 8.39
C LEU A 222 -29.00 17.07 7.65
N LEU A 223 -29.62 16.12 8.36
CA LEU A 223 -30.16 14.90 7.77
C LEU A 223 -31.37 15.15 6.85
N GLN A 224 -32.13 16.22 7.01
CA GLN A 224 -33.38 16.44 6.25
C GLN A 224 -33.22 17.45 5.11
N ASP A 225 -32.44 18.50 5.34
CA ASP A 225 -32.47 19.71 4.51
C ASP A 225 -31.21 19.85 3.62
N ASP A 226 -30.13 19.14 3.94
CA ASP A 226 -28.88 19.24 3.18
C ASP A 226 -28.98 18.40 1.90
N ALA A 227 -28.86 19.07 0.75
CA ALA A 227 -28.94 18.43 -0.57
C ALA A 227 -27.85 17.37 -0.79
N THR A 228 -26.69 17.49 -0.12
CA THR A 228 -25.60 16.50 -0.22
C THR A 228 -25.95 15.16 0.44
N MET A 229 -26.98 15.10 1.27
CA MET A 229 -27.46 13.86 1.90
C MET A 229 -28.31 13.01 0.97
N PHE A 230 -28.60 13.49 -0.24
CA PHE A 230 -29.47 12.83 -1.21
C PHE A 230 -28.81 12.76 -2.59
N GLU A 231 -29.01 11.64 -3.27
CA GLU A 231 -28.71 11.46 -4.68
C GLU A 231 -29.63 12.34 -5.54
N GLY A 232 -29.27 12.57 -6.80
CA GLY A 232 -30.06 13.40 -7.73
C GLY A 232 -31.48 12.89 -8.02
N ASP A 233 -31.79 11.64 -7.65
CA ASP A 233 -33.12 11.03 -7.72
C ASP A 233 -33.94 11.17 -6.42
N GLY A 234 -33.38 11.82 -5.39
CA GLY A 234 -33.99 12.03 -4.08
C GLY A 234 -33.80 10.87 -3.09
N THR A 235 -33.03 9.83 -3.45
CA THR A 235 -32.69 8.75 -2.50
C THR A 235 -31.56 9.17 -1.56
N ARG A 236 -31.61 8.74 -0.30
CA ARG A 236 -30.63 9.16 0.72
C ARG A 236 -29.29 8.47 0.52
N GLU A 237 -28.20 9.22 0.59
CA GLU A 237 -26.84 8.70 0.52
C GLU A 237 -26.42 7.94 1.79
N LYS A 238 -25.40 7.09 1.67
CA LYS A 238 -24.86 6.38 2.83
C LYS A 238 -24.01 7.32 3.69
N LEU A 239 -24.36 7.41 4.97
CA LEU A 239 -23.75 8.32 5.94
C LEU A 239 -23.16 7.55 7.12
N ILE A 240 -22.02 8.01 7.61
CA ILE A 240 -21.39 7.51 8.84
C ILE A 240 -21.43 8.61 9.91
N ILE A 241 -21.84 8.25 11.12
CA ILE A 241 -21.85 9.14 12.28
C ILE A 241 -20.92 8.57 13.34
N PHE A 242 -19.90 9.34 13.72
CA PHE A 242 -18.99 8.98 14.80
C PHE A 242 -19.35 9.69 16.11
N THR A 243 -19.29 8.95 17.21
CA THR A 243 -19.44 9.45 18.58
C THR A 243 -18.42 8.77 19.49
N GLU A 244 -18.03 9.41 20.58
CA GLU A 244 -17.06 8.84 21.51
C GLU A 244 -17.69 7.81 22.45
N HIS A 245 -19.00 7.89 22.72
CA HIS A 245 -19.62 7.16 23.82
C HIS A 245 -20.78 6.27 23.37
N ARG A 246 -20.85 5.06 23.95
CA ARG A 246 -21.91 4.07 23.69
C ARG A 246 -23.32 4.56 24.04
N ASP A 247 -23.45 5.36 25.10
CA ASP A 247 -24.73 5.94 25.50
C ASP A 247 -25.25 6.92 24.45
N THR A 248 -24.37 7.77 23.91
CA THR A 248 -24.70 8.68 22.80
C THR A 248 -25.01 7.91 21.53
N LEU A 249 -24.26 6.85 21.21
CA LEU A 249 -24.56 5.98 20.07
C LEU A 249 -25.97 5.40 20.15
N ARG A 250 -26.37 4.87 21.31
CA ARG A 250 -27.73 4.34 21.53
C ARG A 250 -28.79 5.43 21.38
N TYR A 251 -28.56 6.58 22.02
CA TYR A 251 -29.45 7.74 21.93
C TYR A 251 -29.69 8.18 20.47
N LEU A 252 -28.61 8.31 19.69
CA LEU A 252 -28.69 8.68 18.28
C LEU A 252 -29.38 7.61 17.44
N THR A 253 -29.12 6.33 17.74
CA THR A 253 -29.77 5.20 17.04
C THR A 253 -31.29 5.30 17.16
N ASP A 254 -31.79 5.47 18.38
CA ASP A 254 -33.23 5.53 18.65
C ASP A 254 -33.88 6.77 18.00
N LYS A 255 -33.21 7.93 18.10
CA LYS A 255 -33.67 9.20 17.51
C LYS A 255 -33.71 9.15 15.98
N ILE A 256 -32.66 8.64 15.34
CA ILE A 256 -32.57 8.57 13.88
C ILE A 256 -33.55 7.53 13.33
N ARG A 257 -33.70 6.36 13.98
CA ARG A 257 -34.72 5.38 13.59
C ARG A 257 -36.13 5.95 13.67
N SER A 258 -36.42 6.69 14.74
CA SER A 258 -37.70 7.38 14.91
C SER A 258 -37.93 8.44 13.83
N LEU A 259 -36.88 9.20 13.47
CA LEU A 259 -36.94 10.23 12.43
C LEU A 259 -37.19 9.64 11.04
N LEU A 260 -36.51 8.53 10.70
CA LEU A 260 -36.63 7.88 9.40
C LEU A 260 -37.87 6.97 9.30
N GLY A 261 -38.47 6.58 10.43
CA GLY A 261 -39.57 5.64 10.49
C GLY A 261 -39.21 4.22 10.03
N ARG A 262 -37.92 3.88 9.98
CA ARG A 262 -37.39 2.58 9.53
C ARG A 262 -36.25 2.13 10.43
N GLU A 263 -36.47 1.08 11.20
CA GLU A 263 -35.45 0.57 12.13
C GLU A 263 -34.22 -0.02 11.42
N GLU A 264 -34.48 -0.75 10.32
CA GLU A 264 -33.48 -1.43 9.48
C GLU A 264 -32.51 -0.45 8.80
N ALA A 265 -32.88 0.83 8.68
CA ALA A 265 -32.09 1.83 7.97
C ALA A 265 -30.82 2.27 8.72
N VAL A 266 -30.76 1.98 10.03
CA VAL A 266 -29.68 2.41 10.92
C VAL A 266 -29.03 1.19 11.57
N VAL A 267 -27.72 1.07 11.39
CA VAL A 267 -26.89 0.04 12.00
C VAL A 267 -25.81 0.66 12.88
N THR A 268 -25.29 -0.13 13.83
CA THR A 268 -24.35 0.37 14.85
C THR A 268 -23.13 -0.51 15.00
N ILE A 269 -21.98 0.12 15.26
CA ILE A 269 -20.71 -0.58 15.55
C ILE A 269 -20.07 0.03 16.81
N HIS A 270 -19.76 -0.80 17.81
CA HIS A 270 -19.11 -0.33 19.06
C HIS A 270 -18.09 -1.35 19.61
N GLY A 271 -17.19 -0.91 20.51
CA GLY A 271 -16.05 -1.71 20.99
C GLY A 271 -16.44 -3.05 21.62
N GLY A 272 -17.57 -3.09 22.32
CA GLY A 272 -18.11 -4.33 22.91
C GLY A 272 -18.63 -5.40 21.93
N MET A 273 -18.65 -5.17 20.61
CA MET A 273 -19.14 -6.16 19.64
C MET A 273 -18.09 -7.23 19.27
N LEU A 274 -18.55 -8.47 19.10
CA LEU A 274 -17.74 -9.58 18.58
C LEU A 274 -17.31 -9.34 17.12
N ARG A 275 -16.15 -9.88 16.73
CA ARG A 275 -15.59 -9.70 15.38
C ARG A 275 -16.54 -10.12 14.26
N ASP A 276 -17.24 -11.24 14.41
CA ASP A 276 -18.15 -11.74 13.38
C ASP A 276 -19.38 -10.85 13.23
N ASP A 277 -19.90 -10.28 14.32
CA ASP A 277 -21.04 -9.37 14.26
C ASP A 277 -20.66 -8.02 13.65
N ARG A 278 -19.44 -7.52 13.91
CA ARG A 278 -18.91 -6.34 13.21
C ARG A 278 -18.85 -6.57 11.70
N ARG A 279 -18.37 -7.74 11.25
CA ARG A 279 -18.33 -8.10 9.81
C ARG A 279 -19.71 -8.17 9.19
N LYS A 280 -20.71 -8.72 9.90
CA LYS A 280 -22.10 -8.74 9.42
C LYS A 280 -22.64 -7.32 9.22
N VAL A 281 -22.43 -6.43 10.20
CA VAL A 281 -22.88 -5.03 10.09
C VAL A 281 -22.15 -4.29 8.98
N GLU A 282 -20.85 -4.50 8.82
CA GLU A 282 -20.07 -3.94 7.71
C GLU A 282 -20.62 -4.40 6.35
N GLU A 283 -20.93 -5.68 6.19
CA GLU A 283 -21.50 -6.21 4.94
C GLU A 283 -22.91 -5.67 4.67
N LEU A 284 -23.76 -5.60 5.70
CA LEU A 284 -25.09 -4.98 5.61
C LEU A 284 -24.97 -3.52 5.16
N PHE A 285 -24.09 -2.74 5.80
CA PHE A 285 -23.88 -1.34 5.40
C PHE A 285 -23.33 -1.20 3.99
N LYS A 286 -22.55 -2.16 3.48
CA LYS A 286 -22.01 -2.10 2.11
C LYS A 286 -23.03 -2.49 1.05
N GLN A 287 -23.72 -3.62 1.25
CA GLN A 287 -24.53 -4.27 0.23
C GLN A 287 -26.00 -3.91 0.29
N ASP A 288 -26.55 -3.76 1.50
CA ASP A 288 -27.98 -3.54 1.67
C ASP A 288 -28.33 -2.10 1.31
N LYS A 289 -29.33 -1.93 0.45
CA LYS A 289 -29.82 -0.62 0.00
C LYS A 289 -30.74 0.04 1.02
N GLU A 290 -31.34 -0.72 1.92
CA GLU A 290 -32.21 -0.17 2.96
C GLU A 290 -31.39 0.42 4.11
N VAL A 291 -30.20 -0.13 4.37
CA VAL A 291 -29.26 0.40 5.37
C VAL A 291 -28.60 1.67 4.84
N ARG A 292 -28.86 2.82 5.46
CA ARG A 292 -28.33 4.13 5.02
C ARG A 292 -27.40 4.79 6.01
N ILE A 293 -27.56 4.54 7.30
CA ILE A 293 -26.78 5.21 8.34
C ILE A 293 -26.04 4.18 9.19
N LEU A 294 -24.74 4.37 9.34
CA LEU A 294 -23.90 3.63 10.28
C LEU A 294 -23.45 4.56 11.40
N ILE A 295 -23.75 4.20 12.65
CA ILE A 295 -23.27 4.94 13.83
C ILE A 295 -22.17 4.12 14.49
N ALA A 296 -21.00 4.72 14.70
CA ALA A 296 -19.83 4.01 15.22
C ALA A 296 -19.16 4.74 16.40
N THR A 297 -18.64 3.97 17.36
CA THR A 297 -17.66 4.48 18.33
C THR A 297 -16.23 4.33 17.80
N ASP A 298 -15.31 5.18 18.27
CA ASP A 298 -13.89 5.15 17.87
C ASP A 298 -13.27 3.76 18.01
N ALA A 299 -13.56 3.11 19.14
CA ALA A 299 -13.14 1.76 19.49
C ALA A 299 -13.41 0.69 18.44
N ALA A 300 -14.42 0.89 17.61
CA ALA A 300 -14.86 -0.10 16.64
C ALA A 300 -14.85 0.39 15.19
N GLY A 301 -14.57 1.67 14.94
CA GLY A 301 -14.25 2.19 13.60
C GLY A 301 -12.85 1.79 13.12
N GLU A 302 -11.94 1.44 14.04
CA GLU A 302 -10.60 0.99 13.68
C GLU A 302 -10.61 -0.33 12.89
N GLY A 303 -9.83 -0.38 11.80
CA GLY A 303 -9.67 -1.56 10.95
C GLY A 303 -10.82 -1.86 9.97
N ILE A 304 -11.94 -1.13 10.02
CA ILE A 304 -13.09 -1.36 9.11
C ILE A 304 -12.91 -0.58 7.80
N ASN A 305 -13.41 -1.12 6.68
CA ASN A 305 -13.43 -0.42 5.41
C ASN A 305 -14.83 0.14 5.11
N LEU A 306 -14.99 1.46 5.18
CA LEU A 306 -16.27 2.14 5.05
C LEU A 306 -16.37 3.03 3.80
N GLN A 307 -15.47 2.84 2.84
CA GLN A 307 -15.39 3.56 1.55
C GLN A 307 -16.69 3.61 0.74
N ARG A 308 -17.68 2.76 1.02
CA ARG A 308 -18.98 2.81 0.35
C ARG A 308 -19.72 4.13 0.61
N ALA A 309 -19.45 4.76 1.76
CA ALA A 309 -19.92 6.09 2.09
C ALA A 309 -18.85 7.15 1.80
N HIS A 310 -19.29 8.33 1.38
CA HIS A 310 -18.45 9.52 1.21
C HIS A 310 -18.87 10.67 2.15
N LEU A 311 -19.92 10.45 2.94
CA LEU A 311 -20.45 11.41 3.92
C LEU A 311 -20.12 10.95 5.35
N MET A 312 -19.61 11.87 6.17
CA MET A 312 -19.25 11.60 7.56
C MET A 312 -19.63 12.76 8.49
N VAL A 313 -20.25 12.44 9.62
CA VAL A 313 -20.54 13.40 10.69
C VAL A 313 -19.78 12.99 11.94
N ASN A 314 -18.99 13.91 12.50
CA ASN A 314 -18.51 13.82 13.87
C ASN A 314 -19.53 14.48 14.78
N TYR A 315 -20.31 13.64 15.48
CA TYR A 315 -21.20 14.14 16.51
C TYR A 315 -20.42 14.68 17.70
N ASP A 316 -19.33 13.99 18.07
CA ASP A 316 -18.42 14.40 19.13
C ASP A 316 -16.99 14.48 18.60
N LEU A 317 -16.22 15.46 19.06
CA LEU A 317 -14.85 15.67 18.60
C LEU A 317 -13.83 15.07 19.56
N PRO A 318 -12.90 14.24 19.05
CA PRO A 318 -11.83 13.72 19.87
C PRO A 318 -10.86 14.83 20.26
N TRP A 319 -10.38 14.77 21.50
CA TRP A 319 -9.38 15.72 22.01
C TRP A 319 -7.97 15.46 21.46
N ASN A 320 -7.78 14.33 20.75
CA ASN A 320 -6.60 14.02 19.97
C ASN A 320 -6.89 14.21 18.46
N PRO A 321 -6.24 15.19 17.79
CA PRO A 321 -6.41 15.44 16.36
C PRO A 321 -6.11 14.23 15.46
N ASN A 322 -5.22 13.32 15.87
CA ASN A 322 -4.91 12.12 15.10
C ASN A 322 -6.15 11.23 14.89
N ARG A 323 -7.03 11.16 15.89
CA ARG A 323 -8.27 10.37 15.78
C ARG A 323 -9.23 10.96 14.76
N LEU A 324 -9.28 12.30 14.65
CA LEU A 324 -10.10 12.98 13.65
C LEU A 324 -9.70 12.56 12.23
N GLU A 325 -8.39 12.56 11.95
CA GLU A 325 -7.86 12.14 10.65
C GLU A 325 -8.06 10.63 10.41
N GLN A 326 -7.89 9.81 11.45
CA GLN A 326 -8.17 8.38 11.36
C GLN A 326 -9.63 8.07 11.05
N ARG A 327 -10.59 8.85 11.58
CA ARG A 327 -12.02 8.73 11.24
C ARG A 327 -12.26 9.07 9.77
N PHE A 328 -11.72 10.19 9.30
CA PHE A 328 -11.87 10.59 7.90
C PHE A 328 -11.21 9.60 6.93
N GLY A 329 -10.05 9.07 7.33
CA GLY A 329 -9.35 7.98 6.67
C GLY A 329 -10.13 6.66 6.62
N ARG A 330 -11.35 6.53 7.16
CA ARG A 330 -12.24 5.37 6.95
C ARG A 330 -13.03 5.45 5.65
N ILE A 331 -13.32 6.66 5.18
CA ILE A 331 -14.04 6.93 3.92
C ILE A 331 -13.10 7.43 2.80
N HIS A 332 -12.10 8.24 3.15
CA HIS A 332 -11.14 8.82 2.21
C HIS A 332 -9.95 7.87 2.01
N ARG A 333 -10.16 6.85 1.18
CA ARG A 333 -9.18 5.79 0.89
C ARG A 333 -9.15 5.48 -0.61
N ILE A 334 -8.11 4.78 -1.07
CA ILE A 334 -7.97 4.36 -2.49
C ILE A 334 -9.22 3.59 -2.94
N GLY A 335 -9.83 4.05 -4.03
CA GLY A 335 -11.08 3.49 -4.57
C GLY A 335 -12.32 4.36 -4.30
N GLN A 336 -12.21 5.38 -3.45
CA GLN A 336 -13.24 6.42 -3.34
C GLN A 336 -13.25 7.27 -4.62
N THR A 337 -14.45 7.54 -5.13
CA THR A 337 -14.65 8.31 -6.37
C THR A 337 -15.42 9.60 -6.15
N GLU A 338 -16.23 9.64 -5.09
CA GLU A 338 -17.01 10.82 -4.72
C GLU A 338 -16.22 11.77 -3.82
N VAL A 339 -16.58 13.06 -3.85
CA VAL A 339 -16.04 14.06 -2.92
C VAL A 339 -16.39 13.64 -1.49
N CYS A 340 -15.42 13.67 -0.59
CA CYS A 340 -15.66 13.29 0.81
C CYS A 340 -16.08 14.51 1.64
N HIS A 341 -17.24 14.44 2.26
CA HIS A 341 -17.79 15.50 3.11
C HIS A 341 -17.71 15.12 4.59
N LEU A 342 -17.25 16.05 5.41
CA LEU A 342 -17.10 15.91 6.85
C LEU A 342 -17.79 17.07 7.60
N TRP A 343 -18.75 16.76 8.47
CA TRP A 343 -19.38 17.75 9.35
C TRP A 343 -18.96 17.55 10.81
N ASN A 344 -18.46 18.61 11.44
CA ASN A 344 -18.07 18.64 12.85
C ASN A 344 -19.08 19.47 13.63
N LEU A 345 -19.83 18.87 14.56
CA LEU A 345 -20.79 19.60 15.40
C LEU A 345 -20.08 20.22 16.61
N VAL A 346 -20.16 21.53 16.77
CA VAL A 346 -19.48 22.28 17.85
C VAL A 346 -20.41 23.32 18.47
N SER A 347 -20.44 23.39 19.80
CA SER A 347 -21.15 24.46 20.52
C SER A 347 -20.20 25.60 20.87
N LYS A 348 -20.46 26.80 20.36
CA LYS A 348 -19.61 28.00 20.60
C LYS A 348 -19.68 28.52 22.04
N GLU A 349 -20.70 28.12 22.79
CA GLU A 349 -20.95 28.55 24.18
C GLU A 349 -20.22 27.68 25.20
N THR A 350 -19.73 26.51 24.77
CA THR A 350 -18.89 25.64 25.60
C THR A 350 -17.44 26.10 25.60
N ARG A 351 -16.73 25.85 26.70
CA ARG A 351 -15.32 26.22 26.83
C ARG A 351 -14.41 25.46 25.88
N GLU A 352 -14.70 24.18 25.66
CA GLU A 352 -13.99 23.36 24.69
C GLU A 352 -14.29 23.81 23.27
N GLY A 353 -15.57 24.13 22.99
CA GLY A 353 -16.01 24.54 21.66
C GLY A 353 -15.39 25.85 21.17
N MET A 354 -15.08 26.79 22.08
CA MET A 354 -14.31 27.99 21.72
C MET A 354 -12.91 27.67 21.18
N VAL A 355 -12.21 26.71 21.81
CA VAL A 355 -10.88 26.26 21.38
C VAL A 355 -10.99 25.53 20.04
N PHE A 356 -11.94 24.62 19.90
CA PHE A 356 -12.18 23.91 18.63
C PHE A 356 -12.58 24.84 17.49
N GLN A 357 -13.43 25.83 17.76
CA GLN A 357 -13.84 26.80 16.76
C GLN A 357 -12.63 27.60 16.27
N ARG A 358 -11.81 28.14 17.20
CA ARG A 358 -10.60 28.86 16.81
C ARG A 358 -9.63 27.99 16.03
N LEU A 359 -9.48 26.73 16.43
CA LEU A 359 -8.65 25.74 15.75
C LEU A 359 -9.13 25.50 14.31
N PHE A 360 -10.42 25.20 14.10
CA PHE A 360 -10.96 24.95 12.76
C PHE A 360 -10.96 26.18 11.87
N ASP A 361 -11.30 27.36 12.41
CA ASP A 361 -11.26 28.62 11.67
C ASP A 361 -9.85 28.89 11.14
N LYS A 362 -8.84 28.67 11.98
CA LYS A 362 -7.44 28.86 11.60
C LYS A 362 -6.95 27.78 10.62
N LEU A 363 -7.33 26.52 10.83
CA LEU A 363 -6.99 25.44 9.89
C LEU A 363 -7.58 25.67 8.50
N GLU A 364 -8.81 26.17 8.41
CA GLU A 364 -9.47 26.45 7.14
C GLU A 364 -8.78 27.60 6.40
N GLN A 365 -8.40 28.68 7.10
CA GLN A 365 -7.62 29.78 6.54
C GLN A 365 -6.29 29.31 5.95
N GLU A 366 -5.56 28.47 6.70
CA GLU A 366 -4.28 27.94 6.24
C GLU A 366 -4.46 26.89 5.12
N ARG A 367 -5.57 26.14 5.12
CA ARG A 367 -5.90 25.16 4.07
C ARG A 367 -6.02 25.84 2.71
N GLU A 368 -6.72 26.98 2.64
CA GLU A 368 -6.85 27.76 1.41
C GLU A 368 -5.49 28.30 0.94
N ALA A 369 -4.62 28.71 1.88
CA ALA A 369 -3.29 29.25 1.58
C ALA A 369 -2.25 28.20 1.18
N LEU A 370 -2.38 26.96 1.66
CA LEU A 370 -1.43 25.85 1.47
C LEU A 370 -1.98 24.72 0.58
N HIS A 371 -2.96 25.04 -0.29
CA HIS A 371 -3.54 24.12 -1.28
C HIS A 371 -3.99 22.76 -0.70
N GLY A 372 -4.54 22.77 0.52
CA GLY A 372 -5.08 21.56 1.14
C GLY A 372 -4.10 20.74 1.97
N LYS A 373 -2.79 21.02 2.02
CA LYS A 373 -1.78 20.17 2.71
C LYS A 373 -1.76 20.24 4.25
N VAL A 374 -2.67 21.00 4.86
CA VAL A 374 -2.63 21.31 6.30
C VAL A 374 -3.01 20.13 7.20
N PHE A 375 -3.88 19.23 6.73
CA PHE A 375 -4.37 18.13 7.57
C PHE A 375 -3.34 17.02 7.78
N ASP A 376 -2.31 16.91 6.94
CA ASP A 376 -1.20 15.96 7.12
C ASP A 376 -0.33 16.29 8.35
N VAL A 377 -0.49 17.51 8.86
CA VAL A 377 0.30 18.06 9.97
C VAL A 377 -0.50 18.12 11.27
N LEU A 378 -1.83 17.93 11.22
CA LEU A 378 -2.73 18.01 12.38
C LEU A 378 -2.28 17.15 13.56
N GLY A 379 -1.79 15.94 13.26
CA GLY A 379 -1.29 14.98 14.24
C GLY A 379 -0.01 15.38 14.96
N LYS A 380 0.75 16.32 14.38
CA LYS A 380 2.03 16.82 14.89
C LYS A 380 1.93 18.21 15.51
N LEU A 381 0.76 18.84 15.44
CA LEU A 381 0.56 20.15 16.02
C LEU A 381 0.75 20.06 17.53
N THR A 382 1.76 20.76 18.02
CA THR A 382 1.95 21.00 19.44
C THR A 382 1.61 22.45 19.75
N PHE A 383 1.01 22.65 20.90
CA PHE A 383 0.58 23.95 21.37
C PHE A 383 1.47 24.37 22.53
N GLU A 384 2.53 25.14 22.26
CA GLU A 384 3.61 25.42 23.22
C GLU A 384 4.24 24.14 23.82
N ASN A 385 4.55 23.14 22.98
CA ASN A 385 5.02 21.80 23.40
C ASN A 385 4.03 21.00 24.27
N ARG A 386 2.74 21.36 24.26
CA ARG A 386 1.67 20.65 24.95
C ARG A 386 0.65 20.06 23.95
N PRO A 387 0.01 18.93 24.28
CA PRO A 387 -1.07 18.38 23.46
C PRO A 387 -2.35 19.23 23.57
N LEU A 388 -3.23 19.12 22.57
CA LEU A 388 -4.54 19.82 22.54
C LEU A 388 -5.38 19.53 23.80
N ARG A 389 -5.35 18.29 24.29
CA ARG A 389 -6.00 17.88 25.54
C ARG A 389 -5.67 18.82 26.70
N ASP A 390 -4.40 19.20 26.85
CA ASP A 390 -3.97 20.01 27.99
C ASP A 390 -4.48 21.45 27.89
N LEU A 391 -4.62 21.99 26.69
CA LEU A 391 -5.29 23.28 26.45
C LEU A 391 -6.77 23.20 26.79
N LEU A 392 -7.46 22.11 26.41
CA LEU A 392 -8.87 21.92 26.70
C LEU A 392 -9.14 21.81 28.21
N ILE A 393 -8.30 21.05 28.93
CA ILE A 393 -8.34 20.99 30.40
C ILE A 393 -8.13 22.38 31.00
N GLU A 394 -7.19 23.15 30.47
CA GLU A 394 -6.94 24.51 30.95
C GLU A 394 -8.13 25.45 30.71
N ALA A 395 -8.77 25.36 29.54
CA ALA A 395 -9.99 26.10 29.21
C ALA A 395 -11.11 25.76 30.20
N ILE A 396 -11.32 24.48 30.49
CA ILE A 396 -12.33 24.02 31.47
C ILE A 396 -12.02 24.56 32.87
N ARG A 397 -10.76 24.55 33.30
CA ARG A 397 -10.38 24.99 34.65
C ARG A 397 -10.43 26.50 34.82
N TYR A 398 -9.92 27.26 33.85
CA TYR A 398 -9.63 28.69 34.04
C TYR A 398 -10.25 29.62 32.99
N GLY A 399 -10.95 29.09 31.99
CA GLY A 399 -11.57 29.85 30.90
C GLY A 399 -12.63 30.90 31.30
N ASN A 400 -13.01 31.01 32.58
CA ASN A 400 -13.77 32.16 33.08
C ASN A 400 -12.96 33.47 33.07
N ARG A 401 -11.62 33.40 33.03
CA ARG A 401 -10.74 34.56 33.00
C ARG A 401 -10.48 34.98 31.55
N GLN A 402 -10.75 36.24 31.22
CA GLN A 402 -10.54 36.76 29.87
C GLN A 402 -9.08 36.60 29.40
N GLU A 403 -8.12 36.88 30.29
CA GLU A 403 -6.68 36.73 30.02
C GLU A 403 -6.31 35.30 29.58
N VAL A 404 -6.95 34.28 30.15
CA VAL A 404 -6.69 32.87 29.79
C VAL A 404 -7.27 32.57 28.41
N ARG A 405 -8.47 33.07 28.09
CA ARG A 405 -9.09 32.89 26.77
C ARG A 405 -8.24 33.53 25.67
N ASP A 406 -7.79 34.76 25.89
CA ASP A 406 -6.96 35.49 24.93
C ASP A 406 -5.63 34.78 24.70
N ARG A 407 -5.01 34.26 25.78
CA ARG A 407 -3.81 33.44 25.69
C ARG A 407 -4.03 32.15 24.91
N LEU A 408 -5.09 31.39 25.20
CA LEU A 408 -5.40 30.14 24.49
C LEU A 408 -5.60 30.39 22.99
N ASN A 409 -6.31 31.47 22.63
CA ASN A 409 -6.47 31.86 21.23
C ASN A 409 -5.12 32.20 20.57
N GLN A 410 -4.27 32.96 21.26
CA GLN A 410 -2.93 33.29 20.78
C GLN A 410 -2.06 32.05 20.59
N VAL A 411 -2.15 31.08 21.50
CA VAL A 411 -1.42 29.80 21.38
C VAL A 411 -1.87 29.04 20.14
N VAL A 412 -3.18 28.91 19.91
CA VAL A 412 -3.73 28.26 18.72
C VAL A 412 -3.28 28.98 17.44
N ASP A 413 -3.32 30.31 17.43
CA ASP A 413 -2.91 31.12 16.29
C ASP A 413 -1.43 31.00 15.96
N THR A 414 -0.58 30.97 16.99
CA THR A 414 0.88 30.89 16.83
C THR A 414 1.30 29.50 16.37
N SER A 415 0.70 28.44 16.94
CA SER A 415 0.97 27.05 16.55
C SER A 415 0.52 26.72 15.12
N LEU A 416 -0.46 27.45 14.61
CA LEU A 416 -0.95 27.33 13.23
C LEU A 416 -0.45 28.48 12.34
N ASP A 417 0.64 29.14 12.71
CA ASP A 417 1.24 30.13 11.83
C ASP A 417 1.78 29.49 10.55
N ARG A 418 1.68 30.21 9.44
CA ARG A 418 2.04 29.71 8.12
C ARG A 418 3.51 29.28 8.06
N ALA A 419 4.40 30.02 8.71
CA ALA A 419 5.82 29.68 8.73
C ALA A 419 6.08 28.36 9.47
N GLU A 420 5.37 28.11 10.59
CA GLU A 420 5.52 26.88 11.36
C GLU A 420 4.88 25.69 10.63
N LEU A 421 3.71 25.88 10.01
CA LEU A 421 3.08 24.85 9.16
C LEU A 421 3.95 24.52 7.96
N GLN A 422 4.52 25.52 7.28
CA GLN A 422 5.43 25.29 6.15
C GLN A 422 6.71 24.58 6.61
N LYS A 423 7.28 24.97 7.75
CA LYS A 423 8.45 24.30 8.33
C LYS A 423 8.15 22.83 8.66
N LEU A 424 7.00 22.54 9.26
CA LEU A 424 6.58 21.16 9.52
C LEU A 424 6.35 20.37 8.23
N LEU A 425 5.80 20.99 7.19
CA LEU A 425 5.67 20.40 5.86
C LEU A 425 7.05 20.12 5.24
N ASP A 426 8.00 21.06 5.34
CA ASP A 426 9.35 20.93 4.78
C ASP A 426 10.18 19.87 5.54
N GLU A 427 10.06 19.82 6.87
CA GLU A 427 10.64 18.76 7.70
C GLU A 427 10.07 17.38 7.36
N ASN A 428 8.79 17.30 6.99
CA ASN A 428 8.17 16.09 6.48
C ASN A 428 8.66 15.75 5.06
N ALA A 429 8.83 16.75 4.19
CA ALA A 429 9.29 16.61 2.82
C ALA A 429 10.72 16.04 2.72
N LEU A 430 11.58 16.25 3.73
CA LEU A 430 12.91 15.60 3.81
C LEU A 430 12.85 14.06 3.87
N THR A 431 11.68 13.48 4.16
CA THR A 431 11.41 12.02 4.12
C THR A 431 10.49 11.60 2.97
N GLU A 432 10.04 12.54 2.16
CA GLU A 432 9.15 12.27 1.04
C GLU A 432 9.97 11.98 -0.21
N ASP A 433 9.89 10.74 -0.67
CA ASP A 433 10.02 10.46 -2.10
C ASP A 433 8.78 11.08 -2.78
N THR A 434 8.71 12.41 -2.89
CA THR A 434 7.70 13.05 -3.73
C THR A 434 7.95 12.54 -5.14
N MET A 435 7.06 11.71 -5.65
CA MET A 435 7.12 11.25 -7.03
C MET A 435 6.76 12.46 -7.90
N ASP A 436 7.75 13.27 -8.24
CA ASP A 436 7.59 14.38 -9.19
C ASP A 436 6.97 13.85 -10.49
N VAL A 437 6.21 14.68 -11.21
CA VAL A 437 5.49 14.31 -12.44
C VAL A 437 6.44 13.66 -13.46
N HIS A 438 7.71 14.10 -13.51
CA HIS A 438 8.74 13.48 -14.33
C HIS A 438 9.12 12.06 -13.87
N SER A 439 9.25 11.84 -12.56
CA SER A 439 9.48 10.52 -11.96
C SER A 439 8.28 9.58 -12.16
N VAL A 440 7.05 10.08 -11.99
CA VAL A 440 5.82 9.34 -12.29
C VAL A 440 5.77 8.95 -13.76
N THR A 441 6.16 9.86 -14.66
CA THR A 441 6.18 9.58 -16.11
C THR A 441 7.24 8.55 -16.48
N ALA A 442 8.45 8.65 -15.94
CA ALA A 442 9.51 7.67 -16.18
C ALA A 442 9.11 6.28 -15.65
N ILE A 443 8.55 6.23 -14.44
CA ILE A 443 8.02 4.99 -13.84
C ILE A 443 6.84 4.46 -14.66
N ARG A 444 5.96 5.32 -15.18
CA ARG A 444 4.86 4.92 -16.05
C ARG A 444 5.39 4.30 -17.34
N SER A 445 6.37 4.92 -18.00
CA SER A 445 7.00 4.36 -19.22
C SER A 445 7.67 3.01 -18.93
N ASP A 446 8.37 2.88 -17.81
CA ASP A 446 9.00 1.62 -17.41
C ASP A 446 7.96 0.55 -17.04
N MET A 447 6.88 0.94 -16.35
CA MET A 447 5.75 0.06 -16.08
C MET A 447 5.08 -0.39 -17.37
N GLU A 448 4.87 0.48 -18.36
CA GLU A 448 4.29 0.12 -19.64
C GLU A 448 5.16 -0.87 -20.42
N ARG A 449 6.48 -0.66 -20.42
CA ARG A 449 7.44 -1.63 -20.98
C ARG A 449 7.36 -2.98 -20.26
N MET A 450 7.28 -2.97 -18.93
CA MET A 450 7.17 -4.19 -18.13
C MET A 450 5.81 -4.88 -18.29
N GLU A 451 4.73 -4.12 -18.48
CA GLU A 451 3.38 -4.62 -18.72
C GLU A 451 3.24 -5.23 -20.11
N ALA A 452 3.84 -4.61 -21.15
CA ALA A 452 3.94 -5.22 -22.47
C ALA A 452 4.68 -6.56 -22.42
N ARG A 453 5.77 -6.62 -21.64
CA ARG A 453 6.59 -7.83 -21.40
C ARG A 453 6.02 -8.76 -20.33
N ARG A 454 4.84 -8.48 -19.79
CA ARG A 454 4.34 -9.16 -18.59
C ARG A 454 3.95 -10.59 -18.92
N LEU A 455 4.53 -11.53 -18.16
CA LEU A 455 4.15 -12.93 -18.23
C LEU A 455 2.72 -13.17 -17.69
N GLN A 456 2.24 -12.31 -16.80
CA GLN A 456 0.87 -12.33 -16.32
C GLN A 456 -0.04 -11.40 -17.12
N PRO A 457 -1.31 -11.77 -17.32
CA PRO A 457 -1.95 -13.00 -16.85
C PRO A 457 -1.72 -14.20 -17.79
N TYR A 458 -1.51 -13.94 -19.09
CA TYR A 458 -1.74 -14.95 -20.14
C TYR A 458 -0.68 -16.05 -20.22
N PHE A 459 0.60 -15.75 -20.03
CA PHE A 459 1.63 -16.80 -20.05
C PHE A 459 1.50 -17.72 -18.84
N ILE A 460 1.25 -17.16 -17.67
CA ILE A 460 1.06 -17.94 -16.44
C ILE A 460 -0.19 -18.82 -16.56
N GLU A 461 -1.29 -18.26 -17.07
CA GLU A 461 -2.52 -19.01 -17.32
C GLU A 461 -2.27 -20.19 -18.27
N SER A 462 -1.70 -19.91 -19.44
CA SER A 462 -1.43 -20.91 -20.48
C SER A 462 -0.50 -22.02 -19.99
N PHE A 463 0.61 -21.65 -19.35
CA PHE A 463 1.54 -22.58 -18.71
C PHE A 463 0.86 -23.39 -17.61
N PHE A 464 0.19 -22.74 -16.67
CA PHE A 464 -0.40 -23.40 -15.51
C PHE A 464 -1.47 -24.40 -15.93
N LEU A 465 -2.37 -24.03 -16.85
CA LEU A 465 -3.40 -24.94 -17.34
C LEU A 465 -2.81 -26.20 -17.98
N ALA A 466 -1.78 -26.06 -18.81
CA ALA A 466 -1.10 -27.19 -19.44
C ALA A 466 -0.34 -28.05 -18.42
N ALA A 467 0.48 -27.42 -17.58
CA ALA A 467 1.29 -28.07 -16.55
C ALA A 467 0.42 -28.81 -15.52
N PHE A 468 -0.61 -28.15 -15.00
CA PHE A 468 -1.48 -28.69 -13.98
C PHE A 468 -2.26 -29.91 -14.48
N ARG A 469 -2.78 -29.86 -15.72
CA ARG A 469 -3.41 -31.03 -16.36
C ARG A 469 -2.43 -32.19 -16.56
N ARG A 470 -1.20 -31.91 -16.99
CA ARG A 470 -0.14 -32.92 -17.16
C ARG A 470 0.26 -33.59 -15.84
N LEU A 471 0.19 -32.86 -14.73
CA LEU A 471 0.40 -33.41 -13.38
C LEU A 471 -0.82 -34.19 -12.84
N GLY A 472 -1.91 -34.28 -13.62
CA GLY A 472 -3.15 -35.00 -13.28
C GLY A 472 -4.21 -34.14 -12.57
N GLY A 473 -4.03 -32.81 -12.55
CA GLY A 473 -4.99 -31.87 -11.96
C GLY A 473 -6.22 -31.65 -12.85
N LYS A 474 -7.36 -31.42 -12.21
CA LYS A 474 -8.63 -31.16 -12.90
C LYS A 474 -9.05 -29.71 -12.73
N ILE A 475 -9.10 -28.97 -13.83
CA ILE A 475 -9.45 -27.55 -13.89
C ILE A 475 -10.37 -27.30 -15.09
N HIS A 476 -11.44 -26.52 -14.87
CA HIS A 476 -12.47 -26.22 -15.87
C HIS A 476 -12.78 -24.73 -15.89
N ALA A 477 -12.97 -24.15 -17.07
CA ALA A 477 -13.48 -22.79 -17.20
C ALA A 477 -14.95 -22.75 -16.73
N ARG A 478 -15.32 -21.71 -15.99
CA ARG A 478 -16.69 -21.50 -15.48
C ARG A 478 -17.26 -20.20 -16.01
N GLU A 479 -16.58 -19.10 -15.72
CA GLU A 479 -16.89 -17.77 -16.24
C GLU A 479 -15.71 -17.22 -17.05
N ASN A 480 -15.91 -16.11 -17.76
CA ASN A 480 -14.81 -15.48 -18.50
C ASN A 480 -13.66 -15.11 -17.55
N GLY A 481 -12.45 -15.57 -17.85
CA GLY A 481 -11.26 -15.35 -17.01
C GLY A 481 -11.25 -16.09 -15.67
N ARG A 482 -12.20 -17.00 -15.41
CA ARG A 482 -12.36 -17.69 -14.12
C ARG A 482 -12.52 -19.20 -14.25
N TYR A 483 -11.84 -19.92 -13.38
CA TYR A 483 -11.75 -21.38 -13.42
C TYR A 483 -12.15 -22.00 -12.08
N GLU A 484 -12.64 -23.23 -12.13
CA GLU A 484 -12.83 -24.09 -10.97
C GLU A 484 -11.80 -25.22 -10.98
N ILE A 485 -11.17 -25.49 -9.83
CA ILE A 485 -10.27 -26.63 -9.64
C ILE A 485 -11.00 -27.66 -8.78
N THR A 486 -11.46 -28.74 -9.43
CA THR A 486 -12.20 -29.81 -8.74
C THR A 486 -11.28 -30.77 -8.00
N SER A 487 -10.02 -30.90 -8.44
CA SER A 487 -9.04 -31.80 -7.81
C SER A 487 -7.59 -31.36 -8.05
N VAL A 488 -6.87 -31.14 -6.96
CA VAL A 488 -5.41 -30.95 -6.94
C VAL A 488 -4.71 -32.28 -6.62
N PRO A 489 -3.76 -32.74 -7.45
CA PRO A 489 -3.04 -34.01 -7.23
C PRO A 489 -2.25 -34.03 -5.92
N PHE A 490 -2.12 -35.21 -5.32
CA PHE A 490 -1.35 -35.38 -4.07
C PHE A 490 0.11 -34.92 -4.20
N ALA A 491 0.77 -35.20 -5.34
CA ALA A 491 2.15 -34.80 -5.58
C ALA A 491 2.34 -33.27 -5.46
N VAL A 492 1.40 -32.48 -6.01
CA VAL A 492 1.44 -31.01 -5.93
C VAL A 492 1.27 -30.53 -4.50
N ARG A 493 0.29 -31.08 -3.76
CA ARG A 493 0.08 -30.73 -2.34
C ARG A 493 1.26 -31.12 -1.45
N ASN A 494 1.87 -32.27 -1.68
CA ASN A 494 3.01 -32.73 -0.91
C ASN A 494 4.26 -31.89 -1.19
N ARG A 495 4.43 -31.39 -2.43
CA ARG A 495 5.57 -30.53 -2.76
C ARG A 495 5.51 -29.21 -2.02
N ASP A 496 4.33 -28.60 -1.94
CA ASP A 496 4.11 -27.38 -1.15
C ASP A 496 4.57 -27.54 0.31
N CYS A 497 4.30 -28.66 0.97
CA CYS A 497 4.80 -28.92 2.32
C CYS A 497 6.34 -28.95 2.45
N GLN A 498 7.08 -29.12 1.34
CA GLN A 498 8.55 -29.17 1.34
C GLN A 498 9.18 -27.81 1.02
N ILE A 499 8.54 -27.00 0.17
CA ILE A 499 9.11 -25.74 -0.35
C ILE A 499 8.36 -24.49 0.11
N GLY A 500 7.14 -24.66 0.63
CA GLY A 500 6.22 -23.58 0.97
C GLY A 500 6.63 -22.86 2.25
N THR A 501 6.39 -21.55 2.27
CA THR A 501 6.68 -20.66 3.40
C THR A 501 5.43 -19.92 3.90
N GLY A 502 4.23 -20.38 3.53
CA GLY A 502 2.96 -19.68 3.78
C GLY A 502 1.71 -20.58 3.76
N GLU A 503 0.64 -20.10 3.12
CA GLU A 503 -0.67 -20.80 3.02
C GLU A 503 -0.55 -22.16 2.33
N SER A 504 -1.28 -23.17 2.81
CA SER A 504 -1.18 -24.52 2.25
C SER A 504 -2.02 -24.72 0.98
N VAL A 505 -1.50 -25.52 0.05
CA VAL A 505 -2.25 -25.88 -1.17
C VAL A 505 -3.49 -26.73 -0.86
N LEU A 506 -4.67 -26.20 -1.22
CA LEU A 506 -5.95 -26.87 -1.01
C LEU A 506 -6.17 -28.08 -1.93
N ARG A 507 -7.14 -28.94 -1.57
CA ARG A 507 -7.54 -30.08 -2.41
C ARG A 507 -8.39 -29.69 -3.63
N ARG A 508 -9.13 -28.59 -3.52
CA ARG A 508 -10.04 -28.03 -4.51
C ARG A 508 -10.14 -26.52 -4.30
N TYR A 509 -10.39 -25.78 -5.37
CA TYR A 509 -10.61 -24.35 -5.33
C TYR A 509 -11.91 -24.04 -6.06
N GLU A 510 -12.81 -23.33 -5.38
CA GLU A 510 -14.12 -22.98 -5.92
C GLU A 510 -13.99 -22.05 -7.14
N ARG A 511 -13.18 -21.00 -7.00
CA ARG A 511 -12.84 -20.08 -8.09
C ARG A 511 -11.37 -19.69 -8.02
N VAL A 512 -10.70 -19.75 -9.18
CA VAL A 512 -9.36 -19.22 -9.39
C VAL A 512 -9.33 -18.35 -10.63
N THR A 513 -8.43 -17.37 -10.65
CA THR A 513 -8.17 -16.52 -11.82
C THR A 513 -6.68 -16.20 -11.91
N PHE A 514 -6.23 -15.78 -13.08
CA PHE A 514 -4.86 -15.34 -13.33
C PHE A 514 -4.76 -13.82 -13.49
N ASP A 515 -5.91 -13.14 -13.50
CA ASP A 515 -6.04 -11.70 -13.71
C ASP A 515 -6.78 -11.06 -12.53
N LYS A 516 -6.19 -9.97 -12.02
CA LYS A 516 -6.69 -9.23 -10.86
C LYS A 516 -8.10 -8.68 -11.09
N ALA A 517 -8.45 -8.34 -12.33
CA ALA A 517 -9.77 -7.79 -12.68
C ALA A 517 -10.92 -8.77 -12.36
N TYR A 518 -10.65 -10.08 -12.31
CA TYR A 518 -11.67 -11.12 -12.06
C TYR A 518 -11.61 -11.72 -10.65
N CYS A 519 -10.80 -11.16 -9.74
CA CYS A 519 -10.73 -11.64 -8.35
C CYS A 519 -12.04 -11.38 -7.59
N ALA A 520 -12.62 -10.19 -7.75
CA ALA A 520 -13.83 -9.75 -7.07
C ALA A 520 -14.84 -9.26 -8.10
N VAL A 521 -15.63 -10.19 -8.65
CA VAL A 521 -16.74 -9.87 -9.56
C VAL A 521 -18.02 -9.77 -8.72
N GLN A 522 -18.73 -8.65 -8.84
CA GLN A 522 -19.94 -8.39 -8.07
C GLN A 522 -20.98 -9.51 -8.28
N GLY A 523 -21.53 -10.04 -7.19
CA GLY A 523 -22.54 -11.11 -7.22
C GLY A 523 -22.01 -12.53 -7.47
N GLN A 524 -20.69 -12.73 -7.51
CA GLN A 524 -20.06 -14.05 -7.65
C GLN A 524 -19.13 -14.35 -6.47
N ALA A 525 -18.81 -15.62 -6.22
CA ALA A 525 -17.80 -16.01 -5.22
C ALA A 525 -16.46 -15.31 -5.50
N ALA A 526 -15.61 -15.06 -4.51
CA ALA A 526 -14.28 -14.49 -4.76
C ALA A 526 -13.37 -15.52 -5.46
N ALA A 527 -12.59 -15.10 -6.47
CA ALA A 527 -11.58 -15.95 -7.09
C ALA A 527 -10.21 -15.75 -6.44
N VAL A 528 -9.53 -16.86 -6.16
CA VAL A 528 -8.12 -16.85 -5.74
C VAL A 528 -7.24 -16.50 -6.94
N LEU A 529 -6.35 -15.51 -6.78
CA LEU A 529 -5.39 -15.12 -7.81
C LEU A 529 -4.19 -16.10 -7.83
N ILE A 530 -4.04 -16.83 -8.93
CA ILE A 530 -2.87 -17.67 -9.16
C ILE A 530 -1.77 -16.82 -9.82
N ALA A 531 -0.77 -16.45 -9.00
CA ALA A 531 0.32 -15.55 -9.36
C ALA A 531 1.66 -16.03 -8.78
N PRO A 532 2.83 -15.51 -9.24
CA PRO A 532 4.12 -15.77 -8.61
C PRO A 532 4.05 -15.52 -7.11
N GLY A 533 4.59 -16.43 -6.31
CA GLY A 533 4.44 -16.45 -4.86
C GLY A 533 3.18 -17.16 -4.35
N HIS A 534 2.21 -17.50 -5.20
CA HIS A 534 1.08 -18.35 -4.78
C HIS A 534 1.56 -19.83 -4.65
N PRO A 535 1.33 -20.49 -3.50
CA PRO A 535 1.82 -21.84 -3.21
C PRO A 535 1.51 -22.89 -4.29
N LEU A 536 0.29 -22.87 -4.84
CA LEU A 536 -0.13 -23.78 -5.91
C LEU A 536 0.69 -23.60 -7.20
N LEU A 537 1.04 -22.37 -7.58
CA LEU A 537 1.83 -22.12 -8.78
C LEU A 537 3.28 -22.57 -8.57
N GLU A 538 3.88 -22.23 -7.44
CA GLU A 538 5.26 -22.61 -7.09
C GLU A 538 5.43 -24.13 -7.06
N ALA A 539 4.50 -24.85 -6.44
CA ALA A 539 4.52 -26.32 -6.39
C ALA A 539 4.41 -26.96 -7.79
N VAL A 540 3.59 -26.38 -8.68
CA VAL A 540 3.46 -26.84 -10.08
C VAL A 540 4.74 -26.57 -10.86
N ILE A 541 5.30 -25.36 -10.77
CA ILE A 541 6.55 -24.98 -11.45
C ILE A 541 7.68 -25.93 -11.04
N ASP A 542 7.85 -26.13 -9.73
CA ASP A 542 8.98 -26.88 -9.22
C ASP A 542 8.90 -28.38 -9.58
N LEU A 543 7.70 -28.99 -9.51
CA LEU A 543 7.49 -30.38 -9.95
C LEU A 543 7.70 -30.55 -11.46
N VAL A 544 7.23 -29.60 -12.28
CA VAL A 544 7.45 -29.66 -13.73
C VAL A 544 8.94 -29.55 -14.04
N ARG A 545 9.65 -28.65 -13.37
CA ARG A 545 11.10 -28.49 -13.51
C ARG A 545 11.86 -29.74 -13.11
N GLU A 546 11.54 -30.33 -11.97
CA GLU A 546 12.14 -31.58 -11.48
C GLU A 546 11.94 -32.72 -12.49
N ARG A 547 10.71 -32.93 -12.98
CA ARG A 547 10.39 -34.01 -13.94
C ARG A 547 10.96 -33.78 -15.34
N SER A 548 11.22 -32.53 -15.71
CA SER A 548 11.65 -32.16 -17.07
C SER A 548 13.14 -31.88 -17.17
N MET A 549 13.89 -31.90 -16.06
CA MET A 549 15.31 -31.54 -16.03
C MET A 549 16.14 -32.38 -17.01
N ASP A 550 15.93 -33.69 -17.05
CA ASP A 550 16.64 -34.58 -17.98
C ASP A 550 16.31 -34.31 -19.44
N VAL A 551 15.08 -33.84 -19.73
CA VAL A 551 14.66 -33.48 -21.09
C VAL A 551 15.29 -32.15 -21.49
N MET A 552 15.30 -31.16 -20.59
CA MET A 552 15.94 -29.87 -20.85
C MET A 552 17.44 -30.02 -21.12
N LYS A 553 18.13 -30.91 -20.40
CA LYS A 553 19.55 -31.22 -20.64
C LYS A 553 19.82 -31.98 -21.93
N ARG A 554 18.97 -32.96 -22.28
CA ARG A 554 19.08 -33.68 -23.57
C ARG A 554 18.84 -32.75 -24.76
N GLY A 555 18.03 -31.72 -24.55
CA GLY A 555 17.63 -30.77 -25.55
C GLY A 555 16.57 -31.30 -26.52
N THR A 556 16.09 -30.42 -27.39
CA THR A 556 15.06 -30.73 -28.39
C THR A 556 15.35 -30.02 -29.70
N ILE A 557 14.57 -30.32 -30.74
CA ILE A 557 14.60 -29.62 -32.01
C ILE A 557 13.32 -28.80 -32.14
N PHE A 558 13.46 -27.57 -32.59
CA PHE A 558 12.35 -26.74 -33.01
C PHE A 558 12.55 -26.24 -34.44
N VAL A 559 11.45 -25.81 -35.06
CA VAL A 559 11.41 -25.18 -36.37
C VAL A 559 10.98 -23.73 -36.20
N ASP A 560 11.75 -22.82 -36.78
CA ASP A 560 11.39 -21.41 -36.91
C ASP A 560 10.77 -21.19 -38.29
N GLU A 561 9.45 -21.03 -38.33
CA GLU A 561 8.68 -20.78 -39.55
C GLU A 561 8.88 -19.36 -40.11
N ASN A 562 9.32 -18.43 -39.28
CA ASN A 562 9.46 -17.03 -39.66
C ASN A 562 10.81 -16.77 -40.33
N ASP A 563 11.81 -17.63 -40.10
CA ASP A 563 13.14 -17.49 -40.67
C ASP A 563 13.27 -18.19 -42.04
N ALA A 564 13.40 -17.38 -43.09
CA ALA A 564 13.66 -17.86 -44.46
C ALA A 564 15.12 -18.25 -44.71
N GLY A 565 16.01 -18.03 -43.73
CA GLY A 565 17.40 -18.38 -43.79
C GLY A 565 17.65 -19.89 -43.85
N THR A 566 18.91 -20.24 -44.11
CA THR A 566 19.34 -21.64 -44.21
C THR A 566 20.19 -22.08 -43.04
N ASP A 567 20.57 -21.20 -42.12
CA ASP A 567 21.56 -21.54 -41.09
C ASP A 567 20.87 -22.04 -39.82
N ALA A 568 21.14 -23.29 -39.47
CA ALA A 568 20.68 -23.86 -38.20
C ALA A 568 21.42 -23.20 -37.02
N ARG A 569 20.73 -23.02 -35.90
CA ARG A 569 21.28 -22.36 -34.70
C ARG A 569 20.91 -23.11 -33.42
N LEU A 570 21.82 -23.14 -32.46
CA LEU A 570 21.58 -23.67 -31.12
C LEU A 570 21.11 -22.55 -30.19
N LEU A 571 19.94 -22.72 -29.59
CA LEU A 571 19.41 -21.86 -28.53
C LEU A 571 19.75 -22.46 -27.17
N PHE A 572 20.45 -21.73 -26.32
CA PHE A 572 20.74 -22.10 -24.93
C PHE A 572 19.99 -21.22 -23.93
N TYR A 573 19.52 -21.86 -22.86
CA TYR A 573 18.87 -21.23 -21.71
C TYR A 573 19.93 -21.09 -20.62
N ILE A 574 20.34 -19.86 -20.32
CA ILE A 574 21.43 -19.60 -19.37
C ILE A 574 20.87 -18.88 -18.15
N GLU A 575 20.96 -19.54 -16.99
CA GLU A 575 20.72 -18.90 -15.70
C GLU A 575 22.01 -18.23 -15.23
N ASP A 576 21.93 -16.93 -14.96
CA ASP A 576 22.96 -16.21 -14.22
C ASP A 576 22.47 -15.91 -12.80
N ALA A 577 23.42 -15.81 -11.88
CA ALA A 577 23.13 -15.38 -10.54
C ALA A 577 24.25 -14.48 -10.01
N VAL A 578 23.86 -13.54 -9.18
CA VAL A 578 24.77 -12.68 -8.43
C VAL A 578 24.61 -13.02 -6.97
N GLN A 579 25.73 -13.23 -6.29
CA GLN A 579 25.78 -13.54 -4.87
C GLN A 579 26.57 -12.47 -4.13
N ASP A 580 26.30 -12.31 -2.84
CA ASP A 580 27.13 -11.54 -1.93
C ASP A 580 28.07 -12.45 -1.13
N GLY A 581 28.86 -11.88 -0.21
CA GLY A 581 29.78 -12.62 0.64
C GLY A 581 29.13 -13.29 1.86
N VAL A 582 27.81 -13.17 2.07
CA VAL A 582 27.14 -13.65 3.28
C VAL A 582 26.99 -15.18 3.22
N PRO A 583 27.55 -15.91 4.20
CA PRO A 583 27.41 -17.36 4.27
C PRO A 583 26.00 -17.74 4.72
N LEU A 584 25.41 -18.74 4.07
CA LEU A 584 24.15 -19.37 4.47
C LEU A 584 24.43 -20.63 5.32
N PRO A 585 23.49 -21.05 6.19
CA PRO A 585 23.64 -22.25 7.02
C PRO A 585 23.96 -23.53 6.25
N GLY A 586 23.55 -23.61 4.98
CA GLY A 586 23.85 -24.73 4.07
C GLY A 586 25.22 -24.69 3.39
N GLY A 587 26.13 -23.80 3.81
CA GLY A 587 27.50 -23.68 3.26
C GLY A 587 27.63 -22.90 1.95
N GLY A 588 26.51 -22.51 1.32
CA GLY A 588 26.48 -21.62 0.17
C GLY A 588 26.58 -20.14 0.54
N ARG A 589 26.69 -19.27 -0.47
CA ARG A 589 26.54 -17.82 -0.29
C ARG A 589 25.13 -17.38 -0.68
N ARG A 590 24.68 -16.24 -0.15
CA ARG A 590 23.35 -15.71 -0.43
C ARG A 590 23.27 -15.18 -1.87
N ILE A 591 22.35 -15.74 -2.65
CA ILE A 591 22.01 -15.25 -3.98
C ILE A 591 21.14 -14.00 -3.82
N ILE A 592 21.56 -12.88 -4.41
CA ILE A 592 20.90 -11.59 -4.30
C ILE A 592 20.15 -11.16 -5.57
N SER A 593 20.42 -11.81 -6.71
CA SER A 593 19.71 -11.62 -7.97
C SER A 593 19.91 -12.83 -8.89
N LYS A 594 18.93 -13.12 -9.75
CA LYS A 594 19.03 -14.14 -10.81
C LYS A 594 18.35 -13.65 -12.08
N HIS A 595 18.96 -13.81 -13.25
CA HIS A 595 18.30 -13.64 -14.55
C HIS A 595 18.37 -14.94 -15.37
N ILE A 596 17.49 -15.01 -16.36
CA ILE A 596 17.49 -16.05 -17.39
C ILE A 596 17.72 -15.35 -18.72
N HIS A 597 18.67 -15.86 -19.49
CA HIS A 597 19.03 -15.35 -20.80
C HIS A 597 18.90 -16.43 -21.87
N PHE A 598 18.62 -16.00 -23.10
CA PHE A 598 18.55 -16.85 -24.27
C PHE A 598 19.71 -16.50 -25.20
N VAL A 599 20.55 -17.48 -25.51
CA VAL A 599 21.74 -17.29 -26.36
C VAL A 599 21.65 -18.20 -27.58
N GLU A 600 21.76 -17.62 -28.77
CA GLU A 600 21.82 -18.34 -30.04
C GLU A 600 23.27 -18.49 -30.50
N ILE A 601 23.64 -19.68 -30.97
CA ILE A 601 24.96 -20.02 -31.51
C ILE A 601 24.80 -20.60 -32.91
N ARG A 602 25.58 -20.12 -33.87
CA ARG A 602 25.63 -20.63 -35.25
C ARG A 602 26.82 -21.55 -35.48
N ALA A 603 26.82 -22.24 -36.61
CA ALA A 603 27.88 -23.19 -37.00
C ALA A 603 29.27 -22.55 -37.13
N ASP A 604 29.34 -21.24 -37.43
CA ASP A 604 30.58 -20.46 -37.50
C ASP A 604 31.16 -20.09 -36.11
N GLY A 605 30.44 -20.44 -35.03
CA GLY A 605 30.81 -20.10 -33.66
C GLY A 605 30.38 -18.71 -33.22
N SER A 606 29.66 -17.96 -34.05
CA SER A 606 29.06 -16.68 -33.64
C SER A 606 27.95 -16.93 -32.63
N ALA A 607 27.94 -16.11 -31.56
CA ALA A 607 26.94 -16.15 -30.50
C ALA A 607 26.25 -14.79 -30.35
N ALA A 608 24.94 -14.79 -30.12
CA ALA A 608 24.14 -13.59 -29.97
C ALA A 608 23.05 -13.77 -28.91
N ASN A 609 22.57 -12.67 -28.33
CA ASN A 609 21.38 -12.67 -27.50
C ASN A 609 20.14 -12.90 -28.39
N ALA A 610 19.28 -13.84 -28.00
CA ALA A 610 18.10 -14.24 -28.76
C ALA A 610 16.81 -13.53 -28.32
N GLY A 611 16.90 -12.56 -27.41
CA GLY A 611 15.77 -11.79 -26.91
C GLY A 611 15.16 -12.38 -25.63
N TYR A 612 13.95 -11.94 -25.30
CA TYR A 612 13.30 -12.25 -24.01
C TYR A 612 12.64 -13.63 -23.96
N ALA A 613 12.01 -14.10 -25.04
CA ALA A 613 11.30 -15.39 -25.07
C ALA A 613 11.17 -15.97 -26.49
N PRO A 614 12.28 -16.17 -27.22
CA PRO A 614 12.25 -16.59 -28.63
C PRO A 614 11.59 -17.96 -28.87
N TYR A 615 11.59 -18.83 -27.86
CA TYR A 615 11.02 -20.17 -27.93
C TYR A 615 9.50 -20.21 -28.16
N LEU A 616 8.79 -19.10 -27.92
CA LEU A 616 7.35 -19.00 -28.12
C LEU A 616 6.94 -19.02 -29.59
N ASP A 617 7.85 -18.60 -30.46
CA ASP A 617 7.62 -18.50 -31.90
C ASP A 617 8.07 -19.76 -32.66
N TYR A 618 8.63 -20.74 -31.94
CA TYR A 618 9.18 -21.96 -32.53
C TYR A 618 8.27 -23.16 -32.32
N ARG A 619 8.06 -23.97 -33.37
CA ARG A 619 7.19 -25.15 -33.33
C ARG A 619 7.98 -26.45 -33.24
N ALA A 620 7.34 -27.51 -32.76
CA ALA A 620 7.89 -28.85 -32.90
C ALA A 620 7.94 -29.29 -34.38
N PRO A 621 8.94 -30.07 -34.80
CA PRO A 621 8.96 -30.68 -36.13
C PRO A 621 7.81 -31.67 -36.30
N GLN A 622 7.22 -31.72 -37.49
CA GLN A 622 6.21 -32.69 -37.85
C GLN A 622 6.83 -34.09 -38.02
N PRO A 623 6.06 -35.18 -37.88
CA PRO A 623 6.60 -36.54 -38.03
C PRO A 623 7.31 -36.79 -39.36
N GLU A 624 6.81 -36.18 -40.44
CA GLU A 624 7.41 -36.25 -41.79
C GLU A 624 8.73 -35.47 -41.92
N GLU A 625 8.94 -34.45 -41.08
CA GLU A 625 10.13 -33.59 -41.08
C GLU A 625 11.26 -34.17 -40.22
N ALA A 626 10.93 -35.08 -39.30
CA ALA A 626 11.87 -35.58 -38.31
C ALA A 626 13.05 -36.34 -38.92
N GLU A 627 12.81 -37.21 -39.91
CA GLU A 627 13.86 -38.05 -40.51
C GLU A 627 14.84 -37.26 -41.40
N PRO A 628 14.37 -36.34 -42.28
CA PRO A 628 15.26 -35.44 -43.02
C PRO A 628 16.11 -34.54 -42.10
N ILE A 629 15.52 -34.02 -41.02
CA ILE A 629 16.27 -33.25 -40.02
C ILE A 629 17.33 -34.14 -39.37
N ARG A 630 17.00 -35.34 -38.89
CA ARG A 630 17.98 -36.26 -38.28
C ARG A 630 19.16 -36.57 -39.20
N THR A 631 18.89 -36.81 -40.48
CA THR A 631 19.93 -37.05 -41.48
C THR A 631 20.85 -35.83 -41.63
N PHE A 632 20.28 -34.62 -41.67
CA PHE A 632 21.06 -33.38 -41.68
C PHE A 632 21.96 -33.26 -40.45
N LEU A 633 21.44 -33.56 -39.26
CA LEU A 633 22.19 -33.47 -38.00
C LEU A 633 23.39 -34.40 -37.94
N ALA A 634 23.26 -35.62 -38.48
CA ALA A 634 24.35 -36.58 -38.52
C ALA A 634 25.59 -36.06 -39.28
N GLY A 635 25.41 -35.10 -40.20
CA GLY A 635 26.50 -34.46 -40.95
C GLY A 635 27.02 -33.15 -40.37
N GLN A 636 26.55 -32.72 -39.19
CA GLN A 636 26.95 -31.43 -38.58
C GLN A 636 28.01 -31.61 -37.48
N ASP A 637 29.28 -31.65 -37.87
CA ASP A 637 30.41 -31.87 -36.93
C ASP A 637 30.52 -30.82 -35.82
N TRP A 638 30.05 -29.59 -36.07
CA TRP A 638 30.13 -28.50 -35.09
C TRP A 638 29.23 -28.72 -33.86
N LEU A 639 28.17 -29.50 -33.99
CA LEU A 639 27.29 -29.89 -32.88
C LEU A 639 27.98 -30.84 -31.88
N SER A 640 29.02 -31.54 -32.33
CA SER A 640 29.82 -32.47 -31.52
C SER A 640 30.99 -31.78 -30.81
N ARG A 641 31.11 -30.45 -30.91
CA ARG A 641 32.12 -29.63 -30.22
C ARG A 641 31.57 -29.11 -28.89
N ASP A 642 32.40 -28.44 -28.10
CA ASP A 642 31.99 -27.81 -26.84
C ASP A 642 31.15 -26.53 -27.05
N VAL A 643 29.92 -26.72 -27.53
CA VAL A 643 28.93 -25.66 -27.80
C VAL A 643 28.40 -25.03 -26.51
N GLU A 644 28.34 -25.79 -25.41
CA GLU A 644 28.01 -25.24 -24.09
C GLU A 644 29.10 -24.29 -23.59
N GLY A 645 30.37 -24.64 -23.77
CA GLY A 645 31.51 -23.79 -23.43
C GLY A 645 31.48 -22.46 -24.18
N LEU A 646 31.10 -22.48 -25.47
CA LEU A 646 30.89 -21.25 -26.27
C LEU A 646 29.75 -20.38 -25.70
N ALA A 647 28.62 -20.99 -25.35
CA ALA A 647 27.47 -20.29 -24.75
C ALA A 647 27.85 -19.62 -23.42
N ARG A 648 28.52 -20.37 -22.54
CA ARG A 648 29.03 -19.85 -21.26
C ARG A 648 30.03 -18.73 -21.46
N SER A 649 30.95 -18.88 -22.43
CA SER A 649 31.96 -17.86 -22.75
C SER A 649 31.33 -16.56 -23.25
N TYR A 650 30.27 -16.64 -24.07
CA TYR A 650 29.50 -15.47 -24.49
C TYR A 650 28.78 -14.82 -23.30
N ALA A 651 28.10 -15.61 -22.46
CA ALA A 651 27.40 -15.09 -21.28
C ALA A 651 28.35 -14.35 -20.33
N VAL A 652 29.53 -14.92 -20.05
CA VAL A 652 30.57 -14.28 -19.21
C VAL A 652 31.08 -12.97 -19.82
N ARG A 653 31.16 -12.89 -21.15
CA ARG A 653 31.70 -11.72 -21.85
C ARG A 653 30.68 -10.59 -22.02
N ALA A 654 29.44 -10.91 -22.34
CA ALA A 654 28.45 -9.93 -22.82
C ALA A 654 27.26 -9.72 -21.88
N LEU A 655 26.85 -10.74 -21.12
CA LEU A 655 25.60 -10.70 -20.33
C LEU A 655 25.86 -10.42 -18.84
N ILE A 656 26.71 -11.24 -18.22
CA ILE A 656 27.01 -11.17 -16.79
C ILE A 656 27.59 -9.82 -16.37
N PRO A 657 28.50 -9.16 -17.13
CA PRO A 657 29.04 -7.87 -16.72
C PRO A 657 27.97 -6.79 -16.56
N THR A 658 26.97 -6.77 -17.45
CA THR A 658 25.85 -5.82 -17.42
C THR A 658 24.99 -6.05 -16.18
N HIS A 659 24.58 -7.30 -15.95
CA HIS A 659 23.80 -7.68 -14.76
C HIS A 659 24.55 -7.37 -13.45
N LEU A 660 25.83 -7.73 -13.39
CA LEU A 660 26.67 -7.48 -12.22
C LEU A 660 26.82 -5.98 -11.94
N LYS A 661 27.01 -5.17 -12.99
CA LYS A 661 27.15 -3.72 -12.87
C LYS A 661 25.90 -3.11 -12.26
N GLU A 662 24.73 -3.43 -12.81
CA GLU A 662 23.43 -2.93 -12.33
C GLU A 662 23.20 -3.26 -10.84
N ILE A 663 23.39 -4.53 -10.47
CA ILE A 663 23.18 -4.98 -9.08
C ILE A 663 24.23 -4.37 -8.15
N ARG A 664 25.49 -4.27 -8.58
CA ARG A 664 26.58 -3.69 -7.77
C ARG A 664 26.35 -2.21 -7.52
N GLU A 665 26.03 -1.42 -8.53
CA GLU A 665 25.76 0.02 -8.38
C GLU A 665 24.63 0.27 -7.37
N ARG A 666 23.49 -0.42 -7.54
CA ARG A 666 22.34 -0.28 -6.64
C ARG A 666 22.63 -0.72 -5.22
N ARG A 667 23.28 -1.88 -5.03
CA ARG A 667 23.55 -2.44 -3.70
C ARG A 667 24.65 -1.69 -2.97
N THR A 668 25.74 -1.34 -3.67
CA THR A 668 26.87 -0.64 -3.07
C THR A 668 26.47 0.75 -2.58
N ALA A 669 25.64 1.49 -3.34
CA ALA A 669 25.12 2.79 -2.88
C ALA A 669 24.35 2.67 -1.55
N ARG A 670 23.47 1.66 -1.42
CA ARG A 670 22.71 1.40 -0.19
C ARG A 670 23.60 0.97 0.98
N ILE A 671 24.57 0.08 0.72
CA ILE A 671 25.50 -0.40 1.74
C ILE A 671 26.40 0.73 2.24
N ASP A 672 26.92 1.59 1.34
CA ASP A 672 27.78 2.70 1.72
C ASP A 672 27.04 3.74 2.56
N LYS A 673 25.78 4.01 2.23
CA LYS A 673 24.88 4.82 3.06
C LYS A 673 24.73 4.22 4.46
N THR A 674 24.53 2.91 4.54
CA THR A 674 24.39 2.18 5.82
C THR A 674 25.68 2.22 6.64
N ILE A 675 26.84 2.00 6.01
CA ILE A 675 28.15 2.05 6.66
C ILE A 675 28.38 3.44 7.27
N LYS A 676 28.08 4.50 6.52
CA LYS A 676 28.23 5.88 7.00
C LYS A 676 27.36 6.12 8.24
N ALA A 677 26.07 5.78 8.17
CA ALA A 677 25.13 5.97 9.27
C ALA A 677 25.53 5.19 10.52
N VAL A 678 25.90 3.90 10.38
CA VAL A 678 26.35 3.06 11.52
C VAL A 678 27.63 3.62 12.15
N LYS A 679 28.62 4.04 11.33
CA LYS A 679 29.87 4.62 11.84
C LYS A 679 29.63 5.90 12.61
N GLU A 680 28.90 6.85 12.02
CA GLU A 680 28.58 8.13 12.66
C GLU A 680 27.86 7.90 13.99
N ARG A 681 26.87 7.00 14.00
CA ARG A 681 26.07 6.70 15.19
C ARG A 681 26.88 6.03 16.30
N LEU A 682 27.47 4.87 16.02
CA LEU A 682 28.14 4.08 17.06
C LEU A 682 29.41 4.79 17.56
N THR A 683 30.11 5.54 16.71
CA THR A 683 31.25 6.35 17.16
C THR A 683 30.81 7.43 18.16
N ALA A 684 29.69 8.11 17.92
CA ALA A 684 29.18 9.12 18.85
C ALA A 684 28.78 8.52 20.22
N GLU A 685 28.13 7.35 20.22
CA GLU A 685 27.78 6.63 21.45
C GLU A 685 29.03 6.13 22.19
N ILE A 686 30.02 5.57 21.49
CA ILE A 686 31.29 5.13 22.09
C ILE A 686 31.99 6.31 22.77
N GLN A 687 32.14 7.44 22.07
CA GLN A 687 32.76 8.65 22.63
C GLN A 687 32.03 9.17 23.87
N TYR A 688 30.69 9.12 23.88
CA TYR A 688 29.89 9.51 25.03
C TYR A 688 30.15 8.60 26.24
N TRP A 689 30.10 7.28 26.06
CA TRP A 689 30.33 6.33 27.15
C TRP A 689 31.78 6.36 27.66
N ASP A 690 32.76 6.57 26.78
CA ASP A 690 34.16 6.78 27.14
C ASP A 690 34.37 8.04 27.98
N TYR A 691 33.79 9.17 27.55
CA TYR A 691 33.81 10.42 28.31
C TYR A 691 33.14 10.24 29.68
N ARG A 692 31.96 9.60 29.71
CA ARG A 692 31.21 9.37 30.93
C ARG A 692 31.93 8.44 31.89
N ALA A 693 32.65 7.43 31.39
CA ALA A 693 33.52 6.58 32.18
C ALA A 693 34.65 7.39 32.83
N GLY A 694 35.23 8.36 32.10
CA GLY A 694 36.21 9.32 32.63
C GLY A 694 35.63 10.18 33.77
N GLU A 695 34.49 10.83 33.55
CA GLU A 695 33.81 11.64 34.57
C GLU A 695 33.46 10.84 35.83
N LEU A 696 32.94 9.62 35.67
CA LEU A 696 32.58 8.76 36.80
C LEU A 696 33.83 8.35 37.58
N ARG A 697 34.94 8.08 36.90
CA ARG A 697 36.22 7.75 37.54
C ARG A 697 36.73 8.90 38.40
N GLU A 698 36.59 10.14 37.93
CA GLU A 698 36.93 11.34 38.71
C GLU A 698 36.00 11.53 39.92
N LYS A 699 34.68 11.33 39.74
CA LYS A 699 33.69 11.44 40.84
C LYS A 699 33.87 10.35 41.90
N GLU A 700 34.20 9.13 41.48
CA GLU A 700 34.56 8.02 42.37
C GLU A 700 35.84 8.31 43.14
N ALA A 701 36.88 8.84 42.47
CA ALA A 701 38.11 9.29 43.12
C ALA A 701 37.86 10.42 44.13
N ALA A 702 36.85 11.26 43.89
CA ALA A 702 36.39 12.31 44.80
C ALA A 702 35.41 11.82 45.89
N GLY A 703 35.17 10.51 46.01
CA GLY A 703 34.33 9.91 47.06
C GLY A 703 32.81 10.06 46.86
N LYS A 704 32.35 10.52 45.70
CA LYS A 704 30.92 10.62 45.35
C LYS A 704 30.52 9.43 44.50
N THR A 705 30.11 8.34 45.15
CA THR A 705 29.66 7.11 44.46
C THR A 705 28.18 7.19 44.08
N ASN A 706 27.86 6.76 42.86
CA ASN A 706 26.48 6.64 42.36
C ASN A 706 26.04 5.17 42.42
N ALA A 707 24.86 4.88 42.97
CA ALA A 707 24.41 3.50 43.24
C ALA A 707 24.08 2.68 41.97
N GLY A 708 23.74 3.34 40.85
CA GLY A 708 23.28 2.67 39.62
C GLY A 708 24.35 2.46 38.54
N LEU A 709 25.34 3.35 38.43
CA LEU A 709 26.30 3.40 37.32
C LEU A 709 27.69 3.79 37.82
N ASN A 710 28.68 2.91 37.60
CA ASN A 710 30.08 3.13 37.97
C ASN A 710 30.96 3.25 36.71
N ALA A 711 32.19 3.75 36.87
CA ALA A 711 33.13 3.98 35.78
C ALA A 711 33.43 2.71 34.97
N GLN A 712 33.47 1.55 35.64
CA GLN A 712 33.73 0.26 35.01
C GLN A 712 32.58 -0.17 34.08
N LYS A 713 31.32 -0.06 34.52
CA LYS A 713 30.16 -0.40 33.68
C LYS A 713 30.04 0.52 32.47
N ALA A 714 30.34 1.82 32.63
CA ALA A 714 30.36 2.76 31.51
C ALA A 714 31.46 2.41 30.49
N ALA A 715 32.67 2.05 30.94
CA ALA A 715 33.75 1.60 30.06
C ALA A 715 33.40 0.29 29.33
N GLN A 716 32.83 -0.68 30.04
CA GLN A 716 32.35 -1.93 29.44
C GLN A 716 31.31 -1.66 28.34
N ARG A 717 30.42 -0.69 28.53
CA ARG A 717 29.41 -0.31 27.53
C ARG A 717 30.06 0.24 26.25
N ALA A 718 31.11 1.05 26.37
CA ALA A 718 31.87 1.54 25.23
C ALA A 718 32.57 0.40 24.46
N GLU A 719 33.17 -0.56 25.18
CA GLU A 719 33.78 -1.75 24.57
C GLU A 719 32.75 -2.63 23.84
N GLU A 720 31.57 -2.85 24.42
CA GLU A 720 30.46 -3.58 23.80
C GLU A 720 29.99 -2.93 22.49
N LEU A 721 29.85 -1.60 22.49
CA LEU A 721 29.47 -0.82 21.32
C LEU A 721 30.55 -0.86 20.23
N SER A 722 31.82 -0.80 20.61
CA SER A 722 32.95 -0.96 19.68
C SER A 722 32.97 -2.34 19.03
N ALA A 723 32.79 -3.40 19.83
CA ALA A 723 32.69 -4.77 19.32
C ALA A 723 31.45 -4.97 18.41
N ARG A 724 30.34 -4.30 18.73
CA ARG A 724 29.13 -4.30 17.91
C ARG A 724 29.36 -3.59 16.58
N MET A 725 29.97 -2.41 16.58
CA MET A 725 30.35 -1.67 15.37
C MET A 725 31.26 -2.50 14.47
N GLN A 726 32.29 -3.13 15.04
CA GLN A 726 33.21 -3.99 14.29
C GLN A 726 32.48 -5.18 13.63
N ARG A 727 31.58 -5.85 14.37
CA ARG A 727 30.76 -6.95 13.82
C ARG A 727 29.88 -6.47 12.67
N ARG A 728 29.16 -5.36 12.85
CA ARG A 728 28.27 -4.82 11.83
C ARG A 728 29.02 -4.38 10.57
N LEU A 729 30.16 -3.73 10.72
CA LEU A 729 31.01 -3.36 9.58
C LEU A 729 31.55 -4.59 8.85
N ALA A 730 31.93 -5.65 9.58
CA ALA A 730 32.36 -6.90 8.96
C ALA A 730 31.23 -7.57 8.17
N GLU A 731 29.98 -7.54 8.67
CA GLU A 731 28.80 -8.01 7.94
C GLU A 731 28.57 -7.21 6.66
N LEU A 732 28.56 -5.88 6.74
CA LEU A 732 28.36 -5.00 5.58
C LEU A 732 29.49 -5.15 4.54
N ASP A 733 30.73 -5.36 4.99
CA ASP A 733 31.86 -5.70 4.12
C ASP A 733 31.66 -7.04 3.42
N MET A 734 31.02 -8.03 4.06
CA MET A 734 30.63 -9.27 3.39
C MET A 734 29.52 -9.01 2.37
N GLU A 735 28.52 -8.20 2.68
CA GLU A 735 27.46 -7.83 1.72
C GLU A 735 28.01 -7.08 0.49
N LYS A 736 29.04 -6.26 0.68
CA LYS A 736 29.70 -5.50 -0.38
C LYS A 736 30.54 -6.38 -1.32
N ARG A 737 30.88 -7.61 -0.92
CA ARG A 737 31.57 -8.61 -1.76
C ARG A 737 30.61 -9.24 -2.76
N ILE A 738 30.19 -8.43 -3.73
CA ILE A 738 29.26 -8.82 -4.79
C ILE A 738 30.04 -9.46 -5.93
N ALA A 739 29.75 -10.73 -6.19
CA ALA A 739 30.37 -11.52 -7.24
C ALA A 739 29.32 -12.26 -8.08
N PRO A 740 29.54 -12.42 -9.39
CA PRO A 740 28.72 -13.30 -10.19
C PRO A 740 29.03 -14.76 -9.84
N THR A 741 28.05 -15.64 -10.03
CA THR A 741 28.26 -17.09 -10.05
C THR A 741 28.59 -17.53 -11.47
N ALA A 742 29.15 -18.74 -11.62
CA ALA A 742 29.29 -19.33 -12.94
C ALA A 742 27.89 -19.50 -13.57
N PRO A 743 27.69 -19.11 -14.85
CA PRO A 743 26.41 -19.30 -15.51
C PRO A 743 26.11 -20.79 -15.67
N ILE A 744 24.85 -21.14 -15.47
CA ILE A 744 24.36 -22.52 -15.57
C ILE A 744 23.55 -22.63 -16.86
N VAL A 745 23.97 -23.52 -17.75
CA VAL A 745 23.16 -23.91 -18.91
C VAL A 745 22.06 -24.85 -18.41
N VAL A 746 20.82 -24.38 -18.43
CA VAL A 746 19.66 -25.10 -17.91
C VAL A 746 19.14 -26.10 -18.96
N GLY A 747 19.25 -25.74 -20.23
CA GLY A 747 18.91 -26.60 -21.35
C GLY A 747 19.32 -25.98 -22.68
N GLY A 748 19.03 -26.69 -23.76
CA GLY A 748 19.28 -26.22 -25.12
C GLY A 748 18.28 -26.78 -26.13
N ALA A 749 18.13 -26.10 -27.26
CA ALA A 749 17.35 -26.59 -28.38
C ALA A 749 18.03 -26.21 -29.69
N LEU A 750 17.95 -27.09 -30.69
CA LEU A 750 18.37 -26.77 -32.04
C LEU A 750 17.19 -26.17 -32.81
N ILE A 751 17.41 -25.01 -33.41
CA ILE A 751 16.43 -24.31 -34.23
C ILE A 751 16.77 -24.50 -35.70
N ILE A 752 15.82 -25.08 -36.44
CA ILE A 752 15.89 -25.26 -37.88
C ILE A 752 15.03 -24.16 -38.54
N PRO A 753 15.62 -23.25 -39.32
CA PRO A 753 14.83 -22.24 -40.03
C PRO A 753 14.02 -22.87 -41.17
N ARG A 754 12.89 -22.26 -41.52
CA ARG A 754 11.99 -22.69 -42.61
C ARG A 754 12.71 -22.88 -43.93
N GLY A 755 13.66 -22.00 -44.25
CA GLY A 755 14.46 -22.10 -45.48
C GLY A 755 15.28 -23.39 -45.53
N ARG A 756 15.98 -23.73 -44.43
CA ARG A 756 16.70 -25.02 -44.32
C ARG A 756 15.75 -26.21 -44.40
N LEU A 757 14.62 -26.15 -43.69
CA LEU A 757 13.65 -27.24 -43.67
C LEU A 757 13.09 -27.52 -45.08
N SER A 758 12.78 -26.47 -45.84
CA SER A 758 12.29 -26.58 -47.22
C SER A 758 13.29 -27.30 -48.13
N MET A 759 14.59 -26.99 -47.98
CA MET A 759 15.67 -27.70 -48.70
C MET A 759 15.74 -29.18 -48.33
N LEU A 760 15.64 -29.51 -47.03
CA LEU A 760 15.70 -30.90 -46.55
C LEU A 760 14.50 -31.73 -47.02
N MET A 761 13.33 -31.10 -47.12
CA MET A 761 12.09 -31.73 -47.57
C MET A 761 11.98 -31.82 -49.11
N GLY A 762 12.97 -31.32 -49.86
CA GLY A 762 12.90 -31.24 -51.33
C GLY A 762 11.77 -30.36 -51.84
N ARG A 763 11.20 -29.50 -50.98
CA ARG A 763 10.16 -28.54 -51.32
C ARG A 763 10.85 -27.35 -51.98
N VAL A 764 11.04 -27.41 -53.29
CA VAL A 764 11.41 -26.24 -54.09
C VAL A 764 10.14 -25.39 -54.24
N GLU A 765 9.76 -24.66 -53.19
CA GLU A 765 8.92 -23.48 -53.43
C GLU A 765 9.71 -22.55 -54.36
N SER A 766 9.04 -22.03 -55.37
CA SER A 766 9.66 -21.11 -56.31
C SER A 766 10.38 -20.01 -55.54
N MET A 767 11.69 -19.88 -55.73
CA MET A 767 12.46 -18.73 -55.27
C MET A 767 12.04 -17.47 -56.05
N THR A 768 10.77 -17.07 -55.94
CA THR A 768 10.18 -15.94 -56.65
C THR A 768 10.07 -14.68 -55.81
N VAL A 769 10.62 -14.66 -54.59
CA VAL A 769 10.94 -13.41 -53.91
C VAL A 769 12.33 -13.54 -53.31
N ASP A 770 13.29 -12.92 -54.01
CA ASP A 770 14.67 -12.73 -53.58
C ASP A 770 14.70 -12.30 -52.09
N PRO A 771 15.44 -12.98 -51.20
CA PRO A 771 15.61 -12.57 -49.81
C PRO A 771 15.99 -11.08 -49.68
N ALA A 772 16.75 -10.55 -50.66
CA ALA A 772 17.08 -9.14 -50.74
C ALA A 772 15.85 -8.25 -51.03
N ALA A 773 14.91 -8.71 -51.86
CA ALA A 773 13.67 -7.99 -52.15
C ALA A 773 12.71 -7.98 -50.96
N ARG A 774 12.65 -9.06 -50.16
CA ARG A 774 11.82 -9.10 -48.94
C ARG A 774 12.40 -8.21 -47.84
N SER A 775 13.73 -8.26 -47.64
CA SER A 775 14.41 -7.36 -46.71
C SER A 775 14.25 -5.88 -47.12
N ALA A 776 14.28 -5.58 -48.43
CA ALA A 776 14.00 -4.23 -48.92
C ALA A 776 12.56 -3.78 -48.64
N VAL A 777 11.57 -4.68 -48.76
CA VAL A 777 10.16 -4.40 -48.41
C VAL A 777 9.99 -4.17 -46.90
N GLU A 778 10.60 -4.99 -46.06
CA GLU A 778 10.56 -4.83 -44.59
C GLU A 778 11.23 -3.52 -44.16
N GLN A 779 12.37 -3.17 -44.75
CA GLN A 779 13.06 -1.92 -44.46
C GLN A 779 12.29 -0.68 -44.98
N ALA A 780 11.66 -0.77 -46.16
CA ALA A 780 10.78 0.28 -46.67
C ALA A 780 9.55 0.47 -45.77
N ALA A 781 8.96 -0.61 -45.28
CA ALA A 781 7.85 -0.58 -44.35
C ALA A 781 8.24 0.07 -43.01
N MET A 782 9.39 -0.33 -42.46
CA MET A 782 9.92 0.23 -41.21
C MET A 782 10.17 1.73 -41.33
N ASN A 783 10.86 2.16 -42.40
CA ASN A 783 11.10 3.59 -42.66
C ASN A 783 9.79 4.37 -42.79
N ALA A 784 8.79 3.83 -43.49
CA ALA A 784 7.49 4.47 -43.63
C ALA A 784 6.80 4.69 -42.28
N VAL A 785 6.83 3.70 -41.39
CA VAL A 785 6.28 3.81 -40.02
C VAL A 785 7.05 4.84 -39.21
N MET A 786 8.39 4.78 -39.20
CA MET A 786 9.24 5.74 -38.49
C MET A 786 8.99 7.18 -38.95
N ASP A 787 8.83 7.41 -40.26
CA ASP A 787 8.57 8.73 -40.83
C ASP A 787 7.14 9.22 -40.53
N ILE A 788 6.15 8.32 -40.53
CA ILE A 788 4.78 8.63 -40.10
C ILE A 788 4.79 9.08 -38.64
N GLU A 789 5.39 8.30 -37.73
CA GLU A 789 5.45 8.64 -36.30
C GLU A 789 6.15 9.99 -36.06
N ARG A 790 7.29 10.23 -36.72
CA ARG A 790 7.98 11.53 -36.65
C ARG A 790 7.12 12.68 -37.18
N SER A 791 6.36 12.44 -38.26
CA SER A 791 5.46 13.46 -38.82
C SER A 791 4.26 13.78 -37.93
N LEU A 792 3.89 12.88 -37.02
CA LEU A 792 2.88 13.08 -35.99
C LEU A 792 3.44 13.81 -34.75
N GLY A 793 4.75 14.11 -34.74
CA GLY A 793 5.44 14.75 -33.62
C GLY A 793 5.91 13.78 -32.53
N TYR A 794 5.87 12.46 -32.79
CA TYR A 794 6.31 11.44 -31.84
C TYR A 794 7.80 11.11 -31.98
N LEU A 795 8.36 10.40 -30.99
CA LEU A 795 9.76 10.00 -30.91
C LEU A 795 9.89 8.47 -31.07
N PRO A 796 9.93 7.94 -32.30
CA PRO A 796 10.02 6.51 -32.54
C PRO A 796 11.46 5.99 -32.42
N ARG A 797 11.59 4.78 -31.85
CA ARG A 797 12.83 4.02 -31.68
C ARG A 797 12.63 2.60 -32.22
N ASP A 798 13.57 2.15 -33.05
CA ASP A 798 13.63 0.78 -33.55
C ASP A 798 14.11 -0.17 -32.44
N VAL A 799 13.28 -1.17 -32.13
CA VAL A 799 13.55 -2.23 -31.16
C VAL A 799 13.36 -3.64 -31.76
N SER A 800 13.23 -3.74 -33.08
CA SER A 800 13.02 -5.01 -33.81
C SER A 800 14.10 -6.05 -33.49
N ALA A 801 15.35 -5.59 -33.33
CA ALA A 801 16.49 -6.43 -32.95
C ALA A 801 16.38 -7.02 -31.52
N GLU A 802 15.62 -6.41 -30.63
CA GLU A 802 15.42 -6.88 -29.25
C GLU A 802 14.39 -8.03 -29.15
N LYS A 803 13.59 -8.26 -30.22
CA LYS A 803 12.56 -9.30 -30.30
C LYS A 803 11.56 -9.27 -29.12
N VAL A 804 11.07 -8.07 -28.80
CA VAL A 804 10.17 -7.81 -27.67
C VAL A 804 8.67 -7.96 -28.01
N GLY A 805 8.35 -8.45 -29.22
CA GLY A 805 6.98 -8.66 -29.71
C GLY A 805 6.37 -7.45 -30.41
N TYR A 806 7.17 -6.43 -30.70
CA TYR A 806 6.87 -5.26 -31.53
C TYR A 806 8.18 -4.72 -32.12
N ASP A 807 8.11 -3.95 -33.22
CA ASP A 807 9.29 -3.45 -33.94
C ASP A 807 9.65 -2.01 -33.57
N VAL A 808 8.66 -1.15 -33.34
CA VAL A 808 8.87 0.28 -33.04
C VAL A 808 8.25 0.63 -31.69
N GLU A 809 9.06 1.22 -30.82
CA GLU A 809 8.59 1.91 -29.61
C GLU A 809 8.47 3.40 -29.95
N SER A 810 7.26 3.96 -29.91
CA SER A 810 7.02 5.38 -30.22
C SER A 810 6.57 6.14 -28.98
N GLU A 811 7.42 7.05 -28.49
CA GLU A 811 7.10 7.91 -27.36
C GLU A 811 6.29 9.13 -27.83
N ILE A 812 5.15 9.35 -27.21
CA ILE A 812 4.33 10.55 -27.41
C ILE A 812 4.87 11.64 -26.50
N PRO A 813 5.35 12.81 -26.96
CA PRO A 813 5.78 13.89 -26.08
C PRO A 813 4.66 14.40 -25.17
N MET A 814 4.99 14.80 -23.94
CA MET A 814 4.01 15.22 -22.92
C MET A 814 3.04 16.31 -23.39
N HIS A 815 3.49 17.27 -24.20
CA HIS A 815 2.67 18.36 -24.74
C HIS A 815 1.66 17.91 -25.82
N LEU A 816 1.78 16.69 -26.34
CA LEU A 816 0.87 16.08 -27.32
C LEU A 816 -0.06 15.02 -26.71
N ARG A 817 0.07 14.73 -25.39
CA ARG A 817 -0.76 13.74 -24.68
C ARG A 817 -2.05 14.39 -24.17
N ALA A 818 -3.19 13.74 -24.35
CA ALA A 818 -4.39 14.03 -23.57
C ALA A 818 -4.29 13.43 -22.17
N SER A 819 -5.09 13.91 -21.21
CA SER A 819 -5.18 13.32 -19.87
C SER A 819 -5.69 11.88 -20.00
N GLY A 820 -4.86 10.91 -19.63
CA GLY A 820 -5.16 9.48 -19.76
C GLY A 820 -4.22 8.74 -20.69
N ASP A 821 -3.70 9.41 -21.73
CA ASP A 821 -2.94 8.76 -22.80
C ASP A 821 -1.66 8.10 -22.28
N ALA A 822 -1.38 6.90 -22.81
CA ALA A 822 -0.14 6.19 -22.56
C ALA A 822 1.07 6.96 -23.12
N PRO A 823 2.19 7.08 -22.38
CA PRO A 823 3.44 7.63 -22.88
C PRO A 823 3.98 6.91 -24.12
N LEU A 824 3.73 5.61 -24.24
CA LEU A 824 4.31 4.77 -25.28
C LEU A 824 3.24 4.13 -26.17
N ARG A 825 3.58 4.01 -27.46
CA ARG A 825 2.88 3.18 -28.43
C ARG A 825 3.80 2.04 -28.85
N PHE A 826 3.25 0.83 -28.94
CA PHE A 826 3.99 -0.36 -29.35
C PHE A 826 3.54 -0.76 -30.74
N ILE A 827 4.38 -0.56 -31.75
CA ILE A 827 3.99 -0.73 -33.15
C ILE A 827 4.72 -1.93 -33.75
N GLU A 828 3.95 -2.91 -34.20
CA GLU A 828 4.42 -4.07 -34.97
C GLU A 828 4.27 -3.78 -36.46
N VAL A 829 5.34 -3.95 -37.25
CA VAL A 829 5.38 -3.53 -38.65
C VAL A 829 5.36 -4.75 -39.58
N LYS A 830 4.25 -4.93 -40.30
CA LYS A 830 4.14 -5.99 -41.31
C LYS A 830 4.18 -5.41 -42.71
N GLY A 831 5.38 -5.38 -43.28
CA GLY A 831 5.62 -5.03 -44.69
C GLY A 831 5.22 -6.15 -45.65
N ARG A 832 4.41 -5.84 -46.66
CA ARG A 832 3.95 -6.79 -47.69
C ARG A 832 3.92 -6.13 -49.06
N ARG A 833 3.93 -6.94 -50.13
CA ARG A 833 3.60 -6.47 -51.48
C ARG A 833 2.09 -6.15 -51.54
N ALA A 834 1.72 -5.19 -52.38
CA ALA A 834 0.34 -4.66 -52.47
C ALA A 834 -0.74 -5.70 -52.82
N ASP A 835 -0.36 -6.87 -53.32
CA ASP A 835 -1.22 -7.98 -53.76
C ASP A 835 -1.39 -9.11 -52.72
N ALA A 836 -0.74 -9.03 -51.55
CA ALA A 836 -0.87 -10.04 -50.50
C ALA A 836 -2.22 -9.95 -49.79
N ALA A 837 -2.94 -11.07 -49.69
CA ALA A 837 -4.25 -11.13 -49.01
C ALA A 837 -4.16 -11.44 -47.50
N THR A 838 -3.04 -12.00 -47.04
CA THR A 838 -2.88 -12.48 -45.67
C THR A 838 -1.64 -11.93 -44.98
N VAL A 839 -1.67 -11.92 -43.65
CA VAL A 839 -0.55 -11.54 -42.79
C VAL A 839 -0.34 -12.58 -41.70
N THR A 840 0.91 -13.03 -41.55
CA THR A 840 1.32 -13.88 -40.42
C THR A 840 1.76 -13.02 -39.25
N VAL A 841 1.23 -13.33 -38.06
CA VAL A 841 1.58 -12.67 -36.79
C VAL A 841 2.03 -13.73 -35.80
N THR A 842 3.11 -13.47 -35.06
CA THR A 842 3.69 -14.42 -34.10
C THR A 842 2.90 -14.48 -32.79
N LYS A 843 3.07 -15.55 -32.02
CA LYS A 843 2.42 -15.69 -30.72
C LYS A 843 2.86 -14.59 -29.75
N ASN A 844 4.15 -14.24 -29.76
CA ASN A 844 4.66 -13.18 -28.92
C ASN A 844 4.00 -11.83 -29.25
N GLU A 845 3.89 -11.47 -30.53
CA GLU A 845 3.17 -10.27 -31.00
C GLU A 845 1.71 -10.23 -30.54
N ILE A 846 0.97 -11.35 -30.69
CA ILE A 846 -0.43 -11.43 -30.30
C ILE A 846 -0.60 -11.28 -28.78
N LEU A 847 0.28 -11.89 -27.98
CA LEU A 847 0.21 -11.80 -26.52
C LEU A 847 0.58 -10.41 -26.02
N THR A 848 1.55 -9.73 -26.63
CA THR A 848 1.85 -8.32 -26.36
C THR A 848 0.64 -7.44 -26.66
N ALA A 849 -0.07 -7.69 -27.76
CA ALA A 849 -1.31 -6.99 -28.08
C ALA A 849 -2.43 -7.21 -27.04
N PHE A 850 -2.54 -8.41 -26.45
CA PHE A 850 -3.49 -8.67 -25.37
C PHE A 850 -3.08 -8.05 -24.02
N ASN A 851 -1.78 -7.88 -23.78
CA ASN A 851 -1.27 -7.20 -22.59
C ASN A 851 -1.56 -5.69 -22.64
N LYS A 852 -1.46 -5.08 -23.82
CA LYS A 852 -1.62 -3.64 -24.06
C LYS A 852 -2.53 -3.35 -25.26
N PRO A 853 -3.84 -3.64 -25.16
CA PRO A 853 -4.76 -3.59 -26.30
C PRO A 853 -5.02 -2.17 -26.83
N GLU A 854 -4.80 -1.13 -26.02
CA GLU A 854 -5.01 0.27 -26.43
C GLU A 854 -3.74 0.88 -27.03
N GLU A 855 -2.56 0.46 -26.54
CA GLU A 855 -1.27 1.02 -26.93
C GLU A 855 -0.60 0.24 -28.07
N TYR A 856 -0.97 -1.04 -28.25
CA TYR A 856 -0.46 -1.89 -29.32
C TYR A 856 -1.12 -1.59 -30.66
N ILE A 857 -0.30 -1.44 -31.70
CA ILE A 857 -0.71 -1.14 -33.05
C ILE A 857 -0.08 -2.12 -34.02
N LEU A 858 -0.91 -2.73 -34.86
CA LEU A 858 -0.45 -3.46 -36.02
C LEU A 858 -0.41 -2.51 -37.23
N ALA A 859 0.79 -2.18 -37.70
CA ALA A 859 1.01 -1.39 -38.90
C ALA A 859 1.13 -2.31 -40.12
N LEU A 860 0.09 -2.31 -40.96
CA LEU A 860 0.08 -3.00 -42.25
C LEU A 860 0.62 -2.07 -43.32
N VAL A 861 1.77 -2.40 -43.91
CA VAL A 861 2.43 -1.56 -44.91
C VAL A 861 2.46 -2.28 -46.26
N ALA A 862 1.65 -1.80 -47.20
CA ALA A 862 1.69 -2.24 -48.58
C ALA A 862 2.78 -1.46 -49.33
N VAL A 863 3.77 -2.18 -49.85
CA VAL A 863 4.92 -1.62 -50.58
C VAL A 863 4.79 -1.95 -52.07
N ASP A 864 4.76 -0.91 -52.91
CA ASP A 864 4.78 -0.99 -54.37
C ASP A 864 5.93 -0.12 -54.91
N GLY A 865 7.08 -0.74 -55.14
CA GLY A 865 8.31 -0.04 -55.50
C GLY A 865 8.75 0.95 -54.41
N THR A 866 8.69 2.25 -54.71
CA THR A 866 9.01 3.34 -53.77
C THR A 866 7.79 3.93 -53.07
N ARG A 867 6.58 3.49 -53.42
CA ARG A 867 5.34 3.95 -52.79
C ARG A 867 4.95 2.99 -51.68
N THR A 868 4.62 3.54 -50.52
CA THR A 868 4.10 2.79 -49.38
C THR A 868 2.70 3.30 -49.05
N ARG A 869 1.81 2.37 -48.68
CA ARG A 869 0.51 2.68 -48.09
C ARG A 869 0.44 1.99 -46.74
N THR A 870 0.29 2.76 -45.68
CA THR A 870 0.35 2.28 -44.30
C THR A 870 -1.01 2.41 -43.64
N THR A 871 -1.48 1.33 -43.02
CA THR A 871 -2.72 1.31 -42.23
C THR A 871 -2.40 0.87 -40.80
N TYR A 872 -2.81 1.66 -39.81
CA TYR A 872 -2.66 1.33 -38.39
C TYR A 872 -3.94 0.72 -37.83
N LEU A 873 -3.82 -0.46 -37.24
CA LEU A 873 -4.91 -1.19 -36.60
C LEU A 873 -4.70 -1.29 -35.10
N GLN A 874 -5.70 -0.89 -34.32
CA GLN A 874 -5.76 -1.04 -32.87
C GLN A 874 -6.74 -2.16 -32.50
N ARG A 875 -6.42 -2.94 -31.45
CA ARG A 875 -7.12 -4.17 -31.06
C ARG A 875 -7.33 -5.16 -32.24
N PRO A 876 -6.26 -5.53 -32.96
CA PRO A 876 -6.37 -6.34 -34.17
C PRO A 876 -6.81 -7.79 -33.93
N PHE A 877 -6.63 -8.33 -32.72
CA PHE A 877 -6.88 -9.75 -32.42
C PHE A 877 -8.04 -9.95 -31.45
N ARG A 878 -8.86 -10.98 -31.71
CA ARG A 878 -10.04 -11.32 -30.88
C ARG A 878 -9.87 -12.59 -30.07
N GLU A 879 -9.12 -13.55 -30.59
CA GLU A 879 -8.92 -14.85 -29.97
C GLU A 879 -7.45 -15.08 -29.61
N ARG A 880 -7.23 -15.84 -28.53
CA ARG A 880 -5.89 -16.15 -28.03
C ARG A 880 -5.33 -17.36 -28.79
N PRO A 881 -4.05 -17.36 -29.16
CA PRO A 881 -3.42 -18.52 -29.78
C PRO A 881 -3.38 -19.69 -28.79
N ASP A 882 -3.61 -20.90 -29.28
CA ASP A 882 -3.53 -22.12 -28.47
C ASP A 882 -2.11 -22.31 -27.89
N PHE A 883 -1.97 -23.17 -26.88
CA PHE A 883 -0.69 -23.43 -26.21
C PHE A 883 0.40 -23.84 -27.21
N ALA A 884 0.06 -24.66 -28.20
CA ALA A 884 1.00 -25.16 -29.22
C ALA A 884 1.13 -24.28 -30.47
N ALA A 885 0.27 -23.26 -30.63
CA ALA A 885 0.36 -22.34 -31.76
C ALA A 885 1.57 -21.40 -31.59
N THR A 886 2.26 -21.10 -32.68
CA THR A 886 3.47 -20.24 -32.70
C THR A 886 3.29 -19.00 -33.56
N SER A 887 2.41 -19.07 -34.54
CA SER A 887 1.93 -17.95 -35.33
C SER A 887 0.51 -18.23 -35.83
N VAL A 888 -0.20 -17.17 -36.23
CA VAL A 888 -1.53 -17.24 -36.83
C VAL A 888 -1.51 -16.46 -38.14
N ASN A 889 -2.05 -17.06 -39.20
CA ASN A 889 -2.28 -16.37 -40.47
C ASN A 889 -3.68 -15.76 -40.44
N TYR A 890 -3.73 -14.45 -40.64
CA TYR A 890 -4.98 -13.71 -40.70
C TYR A 890 -5.23 -13.18 -42.11
N ASP A 891 -6.50 -13.15 -42.51
CA ASP A 891 -6.94 -12.38 -43.68
C ASP A 891 -6.92 -10.88 -43.35
N ILE A 892 -6.32 -10.08 -44.23
CA ILE A 892 -6.13 -8.65 -43.98
C ILE A 892 -7.47 -7.92 -43.91
N LYS A 893 -8.45 -8.33 -44.72
CA LYS A 893 -9.76 -7.70 -44.72
C LYS A 893 -10.51 -8.02 -43.44
N GLU A 894 -10.46 -9.27 -42.98
CA GLU A 894 -11.06 -9.66 -41.70
C GLU A 894 -10.40 -8.94 -40.50
N LEU A 895 -9.07 -8.74 -40.53
CA LEU A 895 -8.38 -7.93 -39.51
C LEU A 895 -8.84 -6.47 -39.53
N MET A 896 -8.96 -5.87 -40.72
CA MET A 896 -9.38 -4.48 -40.86
C MET A 896 -10.84 -4.27 -40.42
N ASP A 897 -11.73 -5.19 -40.79
CA ASP A 897 -13.14 -5.16 -40.38
C ASP A 897 -13.29 -5.44 -38.86
N GLY A 898 -12.33 -6.18 -38.30
CA GLY A 898 -12.32 -6.60 -36.91
C GLY A 898 -11.73 -5.60 -35.91
N ALA A 899 -10.92 -4.66 -36.40
CA ALA A 899 -10.07 -3.75 -35.64
C ALA A 899 -10.53 -2.29 -35.73
N THR A 900 -9.99 -1.43 -34.85
CA THR A 900 -10.17 0.02 -34.96
C THR A 900 -9.06 0.61 -35.84
N VAL A 901 -9.42 1.18 -37.00
CA VAL A 901 -8.45 1.82 -37.90
C VAL A 901 -8.09 3.21 -37.37
N LEU A 902 -6.85 3.40 -36.93
CA LEU A 902 -6.39 4.68 -36.37
C LEU A 902 -5.86 5.65 -37.44
N LEU A 903 -5.23 5.10 -38.48
CA LEU A 903 -4.56 5.88 -39.51
C LEU A 903 -4.55 5.11 -40.82
N GLN A 904 -4.72 5.84 -41.92
CA GLN A 904 -4.43 5.35 -43.25
C GLN A 904 -3.70 6.45 -44.04
N ARG A 905 -2.47 6.17 -44.47
CA ARG A 905 -1.62 7.12 -45.20
C ARG A 905 -0.94 6.50 -46.41
#